data_AF-A0A5C5VHZ9-F1
#
_entry.id   AF-A0A5C5VHZ9-F1
#
_cell.length_a   1.000
_cell.length_b   1.000
_cell.length_c   1.000
_cell.angle_alpha   90.00
_cell.angle_beta   90.00
_cell.angle_gamma   90.00
#
_symmetry.space_group_name_H-M   'P 1'
#
loop_
_entity.id
_entity.type
_entity.pdbx_description
1 polymer ?
#
loop_
_entity_poly.entity_id
_entity_poly.type
_entity_poly.pdbx_seq_one_letter_code
_entity_poly.pdbx_strand_id
1 'polypeptide(L)'
;MDDTARHRVPPAARPRSCRPQPGQPRWFGLWVAAAALLWASPAPAQQDGATASNSAPASESATAANTATAPPSPDDAAKPAPAAAAPEQPGTAPNPEPIVLREYTVLPKVGDYRRTIISRDPIDALIVSGEWRIPQPGDKVTAADGKEAAWRSVETAVDGVLATKETRGGYAVATVTLDQDRVMVLEAQKHAAVRVNGGWLAGDPYGHGWLRLPVQLEAGDNELLFHMAQPGFQARLVAPPADAYFIPENATLPDFVRGQSEERWAAVPVVNATGQTLAGAELLLSLDGGEEIAAPLPSIPPLSAYKAPIRLPAPAADNQAGHTLRLSLKLPGADDQSPAPEATLRILSTAPDEAHVRTFVSKIDGGVQPYTLLPAADSTDQEEPPGVILALHSEGVDHRKFADNYLAKPWAHIVAPSNRGEYGFDWEDWGATDAMEALADAQARLPHDPRRVYCTGHSMGGHGAWRLGVVHPDRFAAVGASAGWLSLWSYGGGMPVYEDPTPVEAMLLRAASSSDTLSQLNNLGGLGVYVLHGDRDSHVGVSQSRFMRTRLGEFHPDFAYFERKGAGNWWGAACCDWPAMMEFFRGRSLPEAGQTRRVDFATPDLGLAANCHWARIETQDAQGEPSEVSIRLLKESRAFIGATENVRRLSLDPSGLDGDRPVRVKLDGGRAFSARPSAGGRIWLSRDDDTGRWSQIANPPVGGKSPTRHGGFKSAFDNNAILIYSTGGSDEENAWSLAKARYDAQSFWCRGNGALQVVADKDFDAARQPNRNVVLYGNADTNLAWPALLSTSPVRVRGGKIVLGGKGQDRAEDDAGLAALFVRPRPRSNTATVGVVAGADLAGMRLTDRIRYFHSGVGLPDITILGPESPAEGDYGVRAVGYFGHDWSVDSGDIAWRDTAL
;
A
#
# COMPACT_ATOMS: atom_id res chain seq x y z
N MET A 1 -69.01 -38.49 -22.09
CA MET A 1 -69.25 -39.64 -22.97
C MET A 1 -68.09 -39.74 -23.93
N ASP A 2 -67.05 -40.53 -23.72
CA ASP A 2 -66.62 -41.46 -22.65
C ASP A 2 -65.48 -42.24 -23.34
N ASP A 3 -64.51 -42.87 -22.70
CA ASP A 3 -63.95 -42.78 -21.37
C ASP A 3 -62.62 -43.57 -21.45
N THR A 4 -61.78 -43.28 -20.47
CA THR A 4 -60.44 -43.72 -20.12
C THR A 4 -60.09 -45.22 -20.23
N ALA A 5 -58.80 -45.49 -20.51
CA ALA A 5 -58.15 -46.77 -20.21
C ALA A 5 -56.65 -46.62 -19.84
N ARG A 6 -56.35 -46.84 -18.56
CA ARG A 6 -55.18 -47.51 -17.93
C ARG A 6 -53.76 -47.16 -18.40
N HIS A 7 -53.03 -46.50 -17.50
CA HIS A 7 -51.56 -46.35 -17.52
C HIS A 7 -50.82 -47.69 -17.32
N ARG A 8 -49.81 -47.94 -18.18
CA ARG A 8 -48.63 -48.78 -17.93
C ARG A 8 -47.38 -47.94 -18.14
N VAL A 9 -46.45 -48.01 -17.20
CA VAL A 9 -45.12 -47.38 -17.24
C VAL A 9 -44.12 -48.28 -17.98
N PRO A 10 -43.27 -47.73 -18.87
CA PRO A 10 -41.94 -48.26 -19.14
C PRO A 10 -40.82 -47.23 -18.84
N PRO A 11 -39.54 -47.64 -18.76
CA PRO A 11 -38.51 -46.95 -17.98
C PRO A 11 -37.87 -45.76 -18.67
N ALA A 12 -37.47 -44.76 -17.88
CA ALA A 12 -36.83 -43.53 -18.33
C ALA A 12 -35.40 -43.78 -18.86
N ALA A 13 -35.16 -43.30 -20.08
CA ALA A 13 -33.85 -43.18 -20.70
C ALA A 13 -33.04 -42.03 -20.08
N ARG A 14 -31.74 -42.25 -19.89
CA ARG A 14 -30.76 -41.23 -19.47
C ARG A 14 -30.58 -40.16 -20.56
N PRO A 15 -30.53 -38.86 -20.24
CA PRO A 15 -30.16 -37.85 -21.22
C PRO A 15 -28.65 -37.80 -21.43
N ARG A 16 -28.26 -37.71 -22.71
CA ARG A 16 -26.89 -37.51 -23.20
C ARG A 16 -26.39 -36.11 -22.83
N SER A 17 -25.13 -36.04 -22.42
CA SER A 17 -24.38 -34.81 -22.16
C SER A 17 -24.11 -34.03 -23.44
N CYS A 18 -24.58 -32.78 -23.53
CA CYS A 18 -24.07 -31.80 -24.48
C CYS A 18 -22.80 -31.15 -23.89
N ARG A 19 -21.70 -31.15 -24.66
CA ARG A 19 -20.51 -30.34 -24.41
C ARG A 19 -20.79 -28.87 -24.72
N PRO A 20 -20.30 -27.89 -23.93
CA PRO A 20 -20.27 -26.49 -24.37
C PRO A 20 -19.06 -26.22 -25.27
N GLN A 21 -19.24 -25.30 -26.23
CA GLN A 21 -18.19 -24.76 -27.09
C GLN A 21 -17.28 -23.79 -26.31
N PRO A 22 -15.98 -23.65 -26.67
CA PRO A 22 -15.09 -22.66 -26.07
C PRO A 22 -15.35 -21.27 -26.68
N GLY A 23 -15.47 -20.24 -25.83
CA GLY A 23 -15.55 -18.83 -26.27
C GLY A 23 -16.73 -17.99 -25.78
N GLN A 24 -17.44 -18.36 -24.70
CA GLN A 24 -18.38 -17.44 -24.04
C GLN A 24 -17.89 -17.11 -22.62
N PRO A 25 -17.91 -15.82 -22.21
CA PRO A 25 -17.59 -15.44 -20.84
C PRO A 25 -18.64 -16.04 -19.90
N ARG A 26 -18.21 -16.93 -19.00
CA ARG A 26 -19.08 -17.44 -17.96
C ARG A 26 -19.23 -16.37 -16.89
N TRP A 27 -20.43 -15.82 -16.70
CA TRP A 27 -21.04 -15.29 -15.47
C TRP A 27 -20.16 -14.62 -14.37
N PHE A 28 -18.97 -14.09 -14.66
CA PHE A 28 -18.09 -13.46 -13.67
C PHE A 28 -18.50 -12.00 -13.37
N GLY A 29 -19.05 -11.27 -14.35
CA GLY A 29 -19.47 -9.87 -14.16
C GLY A 29 -20.79 -9.65 -13.40
N LEU A 30 -21.73 -10.61 -13.45
CA LEU A 30 -23.06 -10.45 -12.83
C LEU A 30 -23.03 -10.55 -11.30
N TRP A 31 -22.02 -11.19 -10.71
CA TRP A 31 -21.92 -11.33 -9.25
C TRP A 31 -21.42 -10.05 -8.56
N VAL A 32 -20.54 -9.29 -9.21
CA VAL A 32 -20.06 -7.99 -8.70
C VAL A 32 -21.18 -6.94 -8.78
N ALA A 33 -21.95 -6.92 -9.88
CA ALA A 33 -23.11 -6.05 -10.02
C ALA A 33 -24.23 -6.38 -9.03
N ALA A 34 -24.51 -7.67 -8.79
CA ALA A 34 -25.50 -8.10 -7.80
C ALA A 34 -25.07 -7.80 -6.34
N ALA A 35 -23.77 -7.84 -6.03
CA ALA A 35 -23.24 -7.43 -4.73
C ALA A 35 -23.34 -5.91 -4.50
N ALA A 36 -23.08 -5.09 -5.52
CA ALA A 36 -23.26 -3.64 -5.46
C ALA A 36 -24.74 -3.24 -5.22
N LEU A 37 -25.69 -3.95 -5.84
CA LEU A 37 -27.13 -3.74 -5.66
C LEU A 37 -27.64 -4.14 -4.27
N LEU A 38 -27.04 -5.16 -3.64
CA LEU A 38 -27.38 -5.61 -2.28
C LEU A 38 -26.83 -4.68 -1.18
N TRP A 39 -25.89 -3.80 -1.51
CA TRP A 39 -25.22 -2.89 -0.56
C TRP A 39 -25.64 -1.43 -0.72
N ALA A 40 -26.54 -1.13 -1.66
CA ALA A 40 -27.25 0.15 -1.72
C ALA A 40 -28.25 0.24 -0.54
N SER A 41 -27.78 0.73 0.61
CA SER A 41 -28.70 1.23 1.64
C SER A 41 -29.29 2.56 1.17
N PRO A 42 -30.59 2.82 1.43
CA PRO A 42 -31.22 4.07 1.01
C PRO A 42 -30.55 5.25 1.72
N ALA A 43 -30.39 6.36 0.99
CA ALA A 43 -29.90 7.62 1.52
C ALA A 43 -30.65 8.01 2.82
N PRO A 44 -29.98 8.60 3.83
CA PRO A 44 -30.69 9.12 4.99
C PRO A 44 -31.64 10.22 4.54
N ALA A 45 -32.93 10.00 4.75
CA ALA A 45 -33.97 10.98 4.46
C ALA A 45 -33.71 12.26 5.27
N GLN A 46 -33.65 13.39 4.56
CA GLN A 46 -33.80 14.72 5.16
C GLN A 46 -35.14 14.76 5.90
N GLN A 47 -35.12 15.11 7.19
CA GLN A 47 -36.30 15.60 7.88
C GLN A 47 -36.04 17.01 8.36
N ASP A 48 -36.67 17.95 7.66
CA ASP A 48 -36.89 19.32 8.10
C ASP A 48 -37.80 19.34 9.33
N GLY A 49 -37.55 20.32 10.20
CA GLY A 49 -38.14 20.42 11.53
C GLY A 49 -39.64 20.69 11.56
N ALA A 50 -40.27 20.19 12.61
CA ALA A 50 -41.55 20.67 13.11
C ALA A 50 -41.59 20.60 14.64
N THR A 51 -41.94 21.73 15.23
CA THR A 51 -42.18 22.00 16.66
C THR A 51 -43.49 21.38 17.18
N ALA A 52 -43.58 21.30 18.53
CA ALA A 52 -44.75 21.01 19.40
C ALA A 52 -44.96 19.52 19.75
N SER A 53 -45.40 19.09 20.94
CA SER A 53 -45.65 19.68 22.27
C SER A 53 -45.98 18.52 23.26
N ASN A 54 -45.75 18.73 24.57
CA ASN A 54 -46.43 18.18 25.78
C ASN A 54 -47.04 16.75 25.77
N SER A 55 -46.91 15.88 26.78
CA SER A 55 -47.02 16.07 28.25
C SER A 55 -46.80 14.74 29.00
N ALA A 56 -46.11 14.82 30.16
CA ALA A 56 -46.34 14.23 31.52
C ALA A 56 -47.30 13.02 31.73
N PRO A 57 -47.22 12.23 32.85
CA PRO A 57 -46.73 12.57 34.22
C PRO A 57 -45.70 11.58 34.82
N ALA A 58 -44.75 11.96 35.67
CA ALA A 58 -44.79 12.40 37.08
C ALA A 58 -45.20 11.32 38.11
N SER A 59 -44.24 10.95 38.98
CA SER A 59 -44.48 10.58 40.38
C SER A 59 -43.24 10.90 41.22
N GLU A 60 -43.48 11.49 42.38
CA GLU A 60 -42.59 12.30 43.22
C GLU A 60 -41.79 11.53 44.28
N SER A 61 -40.69 12.12 44.74
CA SER A 61 -40.40 12.45 46.16
C SER A 61 -39.10 13.28 46.23
N ALA A 62 -39.20 14.61 46.39
CA ALA A 62 -39.09 15.39 47.65
C ALA A 62 -37.68 15.35 48.28
N THR A 63 -36.76 16.25 47.88
CA THR A 63 -36.43 17.59 48.44
C THR A 63 -35.73 17.61 49.80
N ALA A 64 -34.49 18.14 49.81
CA ALA A 64 -34.01 19.07 50.83
C ALA A 64 -32.98 20.02 50.20
N ALA A 65 -33.29 21.32 50.20
CA ALA A 65 -32.36 22.38 49.86
C ALA A 65 -31.56 22.79 51.10
N ASN A 66 -30.29 23.14 50.93
CA ASN A 66 -29.57 23.97 51.89
C ASN A 66 -28.55 24.84 51.16
N THR A 67 -28.83 26.13 51.13
CA THR A 67 -27.91 27.22 50.80
C THR A 67 -27.08 27.56 52.04
N ALA A 68 -25.75 27.53 51.94
CA ALA A 68 -24.87 28.21 52.88
C ALA A 68 -23.54 28.59 52.21
N THR A 69 -23.10 29.79 52.53
CA THR A 69 -21.98 30.57 51.97
C THR A 69 -20.65 30.36 52.73
N ALA A 70 -19.54 30.66 52.04
CA ALA A 70 -18.15 30.96 52.50
C ALA A 70 -17.23 29.75 52.79
N PRO A 71 -15.85 29.87 52.83
CA PRO A 71 -14.90 30.98 52.57
C PRO A 71 -13.67 30.57 51.66
N PRO A 72 -12.60 31.40 51.46
CA PRO A 72 -11.50 31.14 50.52
C PRO A 72 -10.21 30.54 51.15
N SER A 73 -9.44 29.81 50.30
CA SER A 73 -7.97 29.54 50.26
C SER A 73 -7.26 28.93 51.51
N PRO A 74 -6.20 28.07 51.39
CA PRO A 74 -4.91 28.44 50.76
C PRO A 74 -4.08 27.30 50.12
N ASP A 75 -2.89 27.70 49.65
CA ASP A 75 -1.68 26.93 49.31
C ASP A 75 -1.31 26.78 47.82
N ASP A 76 -0.80 27.91 47.31
CA ASP A 76 0.39 28.00 46.47
C ASP A 76 1.57 27.17 47.03
N ALA A 77 2.13 26.28 46.20
CA ALA A 77 3.55 25.94 46.28
C ALA A 77 4.08 25.47 44.91
N ALA A 78 5.02 26.27 44.37
CA ALA A 78 6.11 25.94 43.46
C ALA A 78 5.81 25.58 41.99
N LYS A 79 5.64 26.63 41.16
CA LYS A 79 6.06 26.63 39.75
C LYS A 79 7.60 26.77 39.67
N PRO A 80 8.31 26.03 38.79
CA PRO A 80 9.71 26.31 38.51
C PRO A 80 9.86 27.62 37.72
N ALA A 81 10.86 28.41 38.10
CA ALA A 81 11.23 29.65 37.43
C ALA A 81 11.73 29.41 35.98
N PRO A 82 11.54 30.37 35.06
CA PRO A 82 12.04 30.27 33.70
C PRO A 82 13.57 30.19 33.68
N ALA A 83 14.10 29.26 32.89
CA ALA A 83 15.53 29.10 32.67
C ALA A 83 16.13 30.41 32.14
N ALA A 84 17.24 30.83 32.75
CA ALA A 84 17.99 32.00 32.32
C ALA A 84 18.48 31.82 30.87
N ALA A 85 18.33 32.89 30.08
CA ALA A 85 18.79 32.97 28.70
C ALA A 85 20.28 32.65 28.59
N ALA A 86 20.61 31.78 27.62
CA ALA A 86 21.99 31.57 27.18
C ALA A 86 22.56 32.86 26.55
N PRO A 87 23.86 33.15 26.70
CA PRO A 87 24.46 34.36 26.16
C PRO A 87 24.41 34.37 24.62
N GLU A 88 23.98 35.49 24.06
CA GLU A 88 23.90 35.74 22.62
C GLU A 88 25.26 35.55 21.93
N GLN A 89 25.29 34.74 20.87
CA GLN A 89 26.38 34.73 19.90
C GLN A 89 26.30 35.98 19.01
N PRO A 90 27.42 36.62 18.65
CA PRO A 90 27.39 37.81 17.83
C PRO A 90 27.17 37.47 16.35
N GLY A 91 26.06 37.98 15.79
CA GLY A 91 25.99 38.38 14.38
C GLY A 91 25.47 37.37 13.36
N THR A 92 24.32 36.74 13.61
CA THR A 92 23.46 36.19 12.55
C THR A 92 22.21 37.06 12.43
N ALA A 93 21.82 37.43 11.20
CA ALA A 93 20.56 38.13 10.96
C ALA A 93 19.41 37.33 11.60
N PRO A 94 18.42 37.99 12.24
CA PRO A 94 17.30 37.26 12.85
C PRO A 94 16.61 36.42 11.78
N ASN A 95 16.37 35.13 12.09
CA ASN A 95 15.59 34.26 11.23
C ASN A 95 14.26 34.94 10.89
N PRO A 96 13.80 34.91 9.62
CA PRO A 96 12.55 35.55 9.26
C PRO A 96 11.40 34.98 10.08
N GLU A 97 10.48 35.86 10.52
CA GLU A 97 9.31 35.45 11.28
C GLU A 97 8.47 34.43 10.47
N PRO A 98 7.86 33.43 11.15
CA PRO A 98 6.95 32.49 10.50
C PRO A 98 5.83 33.20 9.72
N ILE A 99 5.62 32.79 8.47
CA ILE A 99 4.51 33.27 7.64
C ILE A 99 3.35 32.30 7.83
N VAL A 100 2.37 32.69 8.66
CA VAL A 100 1.11 31.94 8.83
C VAL A 100 0.17 32.29 7.68
N LEU A 101 -0.25 31.29 6.90
CA LEU A 101 -1.15 31.49 5.77
C LEU A 101 -2.58 31.67 6.30
N ARG A 102 -3.17 32.84 6.06
CA ARG A 102 -4.50 33.22 6.57
C ARG A 102 -5.50 33.58 5.49
N GLU A 103 -5.02 34.06 4.35
CA GLU A 103 -5.86 34.48 3.23
C GLU A 103 -5.82 33.38 2.17
N TYR A 104 -6.99 32.85 1.84
CA TYR A 104 -7.14 31.79 0.86
C TYR A 104 -8.23 32.13 -0.15
N THR A 105 -8.02 31.69 -1.38
CA THR A 105 -9.10 31.54 -2.36
C THR A 105 -9.40 30.04 -2.47
N VAL A 106 -10.60 29.64 -2.05
CA VAL A 106 -10.97 28.22 -1.89
C VAL A 106 -12.01 27.79 -2.90
N LEU A 107 -11.97 26.51 -3.26
CA LEU A 107 -12.93 25.83 -4.12
C LEU A 107 -13.42 24.59 -3.40
N PRO A 108 -14.74 24.29 -3.40
CA PRO A 108 -15.23 23.01 -2.89
C PRO A 108 -14.73 21.86 -3.77
N LYS A 109 -15.02 20.62 -3.38
CA LYS A 109 -14.70 19.44 -4.20
C LYS A 109 -15.29 19.57 -5.61
N VAL A 110 -14.42 19.60 -6.61
CA VAL A 110 -14.78 19.59 -8.04
C VAL A 110 -14.36 18.31 -8.77
N GLY A 111 -13.38 17.56 -8.24
CA GLY A 111 -12.91 16.32 -8.85
C GLY A 111 -13.64 15.04 -8.41
N ASP A 112 -13.49 13.98 -9.21
CA ASP A 112 -13.90 12.61 -8.93
C ASP A 112 -12.67 11.76 -8.55
N TYR A 113 -12.52 11.53 -7.25
CA TYR A 113 -11.35 10.86 -6.67
C TYR A 113 -11.62 9.41 -6.24
N ARG A 114 -12.53 8.69 -6.90
CA ARG A 114 -12.68 7.22 -6.73
C ARG A 114 -11.36 6.49 -6.97
N ARG A 115 -11.24 5.19 -6.64
CA ARG A 115 -9.98 4.43 -6.85
C ARG A 115 -9.73 4.10 -8.33
N THR A 116 -9.36 5.10 -9.12
CA THR A 116 -8.99 5.04 -10.54
C THR A 116 -7.55 5.54 -10.74
N ILE A 117 -6.91 5.16 -11.86
CA ILE A 117 -5.53 5.57 -12.16
C ILE A 117 -5.42 7.11 -12.21
N ILE A 118 -6.33 7.74 -12.96
CA ILE A 118 -6.45 9.19 -13.12
C ILE A 118 -7.76 9.65 -12.52
N SER A 119 -7.71 10.70 -11.69
CA SER A 119 -8.90 11.39 -11.22
C SER A 119 -9.41 12.31 -12.32
N ARG A 120 -10.73 12.38 -12.49
CA ARG A 120 -11.32 13.46 -13.27
C ARG A 120 -11.28 14.71 -12.42
N ASP A 121 -10.41 15.65 -12.76
CA ASP A 121 -10.22 16.88 -12.01
C ASP A 121 -9.99 18.05 -12.98
N PRO A 122 -10.91 19.03 -13.04
CA PRO A 122 -10.76 20.19 -13.91
C PRO A 122 -9.56 21.07 -13.55
N ILE A 123 -9.08 21.04 -12.30
CA ILE A 123 -7.89 21.78 -11.88
C ILE A 123 -6.63 21.11 -12.43
N ASP A 124 -6.53 19.79 -12.32
CA ASP A 124 -5.43 19.04 -12.95
C ASP A 124 -5.47 19.19 -14.47
N ALA A 125 -6.65 19.22 -15.10
CA ALA A 125 -6.79 19.45 -16.54
C ALA A 125 -6.15 20.79 -16.98
N LEU A 126 -6.41 21.88 -16.23
CA LEU A 126 -5.80 23.20 -16.49
C LEU A 126 -4.28 23.19 -16.27
N ILE A 127 -3.78 22.44 -15.27
CA ILE A 127 -2.34 22.33 -15.00
C ILE A 127 -1.64 21.57 -16.12
N VAL A 128 -2.23 20.46 -16.56
CA VAL A 128 -1.69 19.61 -17.63
C VAL A 128 -1.66 20.36 -18.97
N SER A 129 -2.73 21.08 -19.32
CA SER A 129 -2.78 21.91 -20.53
C SER A 129 -1.84 23.12 -20.48
N GLY A 130 -1.39 23.52 -19.29
CA GLY A 130 -0.60 24.73 -19.07
C GLY A 130 -1.43 26.01 -19.04
N GLU A 131 -2.76 25.89 -18.93
CA GLU A 131 -3.70 27.02 -18.86
C GLU A 131 -3.99 27.47 -17.41
N TRP A 132 -3.49 26.73 -16.42
CA TRP A 132 -3.63 27.07 -15.01
C TRP A 132 -3.11 28.50 -14.73
N ARG A 133 -3.94 29.25 -13.99
CA ARG A 133 -3.61 30.55 -13.42
C ARG A 133 -4.23 30.65 -12.02
N ILE A 134 -3.63 31.48 -11.17
CA ILE A 134 -4.20 31.77 -9.84
C ILE A 134 -5.63 32.31 -10.03
N PRO A 135 -6.65 31.66 -9.43
CA PRO A 135 -8.05 32.02 -9.62
C PRO A 135 -8.39 33.30 -8.87
N GLN A 136 -9.35 34.06 -9.39
CA GLN A 136 -9.98 35.17 -8.70
C GLN A 136 -11.29 34.73 -8.01
N PRO A 137 -11.67 35.34 -6.89
CA PRO A 137 -12.98 35.10 -6.29
C PRO A 137 -14.11 35.34 -7.30
N GLY A 138 -15.00 34.37 -7.44
CA GLY A 138 -16.09 34.37 -8.43
C GLY A 138 -15.77 33.64 -9.74
N ASP A 139 -14.49 33.31 -10.00
CA ASP A 139 -14.14 32.42 -11.12
C ASP A 139 -14.86 31.07 -10.95
N LYS A 140 -15.39 30.56 -12.05
CA LYS A 140 -16.19 29.33 -12.07
C LYS A 140 -15.41 28.16 -12.61
N VAL A 141 -15.68 26.98 -12.05
CA VAL A 141 -15.15 25.68 -12.47
C VAL A 141 -16.31 24.72 -12.63
N THR A 142 -16.37 24.04 -13.78
CA THR A 142 -17.30 22.93 -13.98
C THR A 142 -16.70 21.68 -13.36
N ALA A 143 -17.35 21.15 -12.32
CA ALA A 143 -16.94 19.94 -11.64
C ALA A 143 -17.13 18.68 -12.50
N ALA A 144 -16.50 17.58 -12.10
CA ALA A 144 -16.62 16.28 -12.77
C ALA A 144 -18.04 15.70 -12.78
N ASP A 145 -18.94 16.19 -11.93
CA ASP A 145 -20.37 15.86 -11.93
C ASP A 145 -21.22 16.81 -12.80
N GLY A 146 -20.57 17.73 -13.52
CA GLY A 146 -21.20 18.72 -14.41
C GLY A 146 -21.74 19.97 -13.71
N LYS A 147 -21.65 20.08 -12.39
CA LYS A 147 -22.12 21.26 -11.65
C LYS A 147 -21.06 22.37 -11.64
N GLU A 148 -21.51 23.62 -11.70
CA GLU A 148 -20.62 24.76 -11.48
C GLU A 148 -20.32 24.95 -9.99
N ALA A 149 -19.04 25.14 -9.67
CA ALA A 149 -18.56 25.65 -8.40
C ALA A 149 -17.81 26.97 -8.64
N ALA A 150 -17.82 27.87 -7.67
CA ALA A 150 -17.10 29.13 -7.75
C ALA A 150 -16.02 29.23 -6.68
N TRP A 151 -14.89 29.82 -7.05
CA TRP A 151 -13.84 30.21 -6.11
C TRP A 151 -14.34 31.31 -5.17
N ARG A 152 -13.96 31.23 -3.89
CA ARG A 152 -14.36 32.22 -2.88
C ARG A 152 -13.21 32.59 -1.96
N SER A 153 -13.10 33.87 -1.61
CA SER A 153 -12.16 34.32 -0.57
C SER A 153 -12.60 33.81 0.80
N VAL A 154 -11.62 33.35 1.57
CA VAL A 154 -11.77 33.01 2.98
C VAL A 154 -10.55 33.52 3.73
N GLU A 155 -10.80 34.27 4.80
CA GLU A 155 -9.80 34.64 5.77
C GLU A 155 -9.97 33.76 7.02
N THR A 156 -8.90 33.14 7.49
CA THR A 156 -8.93 32.34 8.72
C THR A 156 -8.80 33.21 9.95
N ALA A 157 -9.08 32.65 11.13
CA ALA A 157 -8.68 33.28 12.38
C ALA A 157 -7.14 33.36 12.50
N VAL A 158 -6.67 34.01 13.57
CA VAL A 158 -5.23 34.24 13.85
C VAL A 158 -4.41 32.94 13.87
N ASP A 159 -5.04 31.83 14.24
CA ASP A 159 -4.44 30.50 14.29
C ASP A 159 -4.20 29.86 12.91
N GLY A 160 -4.73 30.44 11.83
CA GLY A 160 -4.54 29.92 10.47
C GLY A 160 -5.46 28.76 10.09
N VAL A 161 -6.43 28.39 10.94
CA VAL A 161 -7.23 27.18 10.73
C VAL A 161 -8.38 27.44 9.74
N LEU A 162 -8.37 26.71 8.62
CA LEU A 162 -9.44 26.68 7.65
C LEU A 162 -10.50 25.62 8.06
N ALA A 163 -11.49 26.04 8.84
CA ALA A 163 -12.50 25.17 9.46
C ALA A 163 -13.72 24.84 8.57
N THR A 164 -13.62 24.96 7.24
CA THR A 164 -14.77 24.79 6.34
C THR A 164 -14.93 23.33 5.90
N LYS A 165 -16.06 22.70 6.23
CA LYS A 165 -16.35 21.31 5.79
C LYS A 165 -16.44 21.17 4.27
N GLU A 166 -16.78 22.25 3.58
CA GLU A 166 -16.93 22.34 2.12
C GLU A 166 -15.62 22.12 1.36
N THR A 167 -14.47 22.30 1.99
CA THR A 167 -13.16 22.13 1.35
C THR A 167 -12.66 20.70 1.36
N ARG A 168 -13.35 19.73 1.99
CA ARG A 168 -12.92 18.32 1.94
C ARG A 168 -12.91 17.81 0.49
N GLY A 169 -11.73 17.46 -0.04
CA GLY A 169 -11.53 17.09 -1.45
C GLY A 169 -11.52 18.28 -2.43
N GLY A 170 -11.62 19.51 -1.93
CA GLY A 170 -11.53 20.74 -2.72
C GLY A 170 -10.11 21.29 -2.79
N TYR A 171 -10.01 22.58 -3.08
CA TYR A 171 -8.74 23.29 -3.22
C TYR A 171 -8.69 24.56 -2.38
N ALA A 172 -7.48 24.94 -1.97
CA ALA A 172 -7.20 26.24 -1.35
C ALA A 172 -5.92 26.81 -1.98
N VAL A 173 -5.98 28.06 -2.43
CA VAL A 173 -4.82 28.77 -2.98
C VAL A 173 -4.46 29.91 -2.04
N ALA A 174 -3.18 30.00 -1.68
CA ALA A 174 -2.59 31.14 -1.01
C ALA A 174 -1.47 31.74 -1.88
N THR A 175 -1.29 33.05 -1.79
CA THR A 175 -0.17 33.76 -2.42
C THR A 175 0.72 34.34 -1.34
N VAL A 176 2.04 34.14 -1.46
CA VAL A 176 3.03 34.69 -0.53
C VAL A 176 4.00 35.57 -1.30
N THR A 177 4.05 36.86 -0.96
CA THR A 177 4.97 37.82 -1.58
C THR A 177 6.24 37.94 -0.76
N LEU A 178 7.41 37.83 -1.40
CA LEU A 178 8.72 37.96 -0.76
C LEU A 178 9.58 39.03 -1.44
N ASP A 179 10.47 39.66 -0.68
CA ASP A 179 11.41 40.65 -1.24
C ASP A 179 12.63 40.02 -1.94
N GLN A 180 12.91 38.75 -1.64
CA GLN A 180 14.07 38.02 -2.17
C GLN A 180 13.82 36.52 -2.16
N ASP A 181 14.50 35.82 -3.06
CA ASP A 181 14.58 34.36 -3.10
C ASP A 181 15.05 33.81 -1.75
N ARG A 182 14.41 32.74 -1.28
CA ARG A 182 14.82 32.01 -0.09
C ARG A 182 14.20 30.62 -0.03
N VAL A 183 14.90 29.70 0.61
CA VAL A 183 14.31 28.43 1.02
C VAL A 183 13.52 28.64 2.31
N MET A 184 12.30 28.11 2.35
CA MET A 184 11.48 28.01 3.55
C MET A 184 11.08 26.55 3.77
N VAL A 185 10.63 26.22 4.98
CA VAL A 185 10.05 24.92 5.30
C VAL A 185 8.54 25.08 5.38
N LEU A 186 7.81 24.32 4.56
CA LEU A 186 6.37 24.24 4.60
C LEU A 186 5.93 23.25 5.70
N GLU A 187 5.19 23.77 6.66
CA GLU A 187 4.50 22.99 7.68
C GLU A 187 3.00 23.07 7.39
N ALA A 188 2.42 21.98 6.88
CA ALA A 188 1.01 21.90 6.52
C ALA A 188 0.41 20.54 6.85
N GLN A 189 -0.88 20.51 7.18
CA GLN A 189 -1.58 19.29 7.61
C GLN A 189 -2.96 19.17 6.95
N LYS A 190 -3.47 17.95 6.82
CA LYS A 190 -4.81 17.63 6.29
C LYS A 190 -5.03 18.02 4.82
N HIS A 191 -3.96 18.00 4.04
CA HIS A 191 -3.97 18.18 2.60
C HIS A 191 -3.35 16.95 1.92
N ALA A 192 -3.85 16.59 0.74
CA ALA A 192 -3.38 15.43 -0.02
C ALA A 192 -2.09 15.72 -0.80
N ALA A 193 -1.91 16.97 -1.25
CA ALA A 193 -0.68 17.48 -1.83
C ALA A 193 -0.74 19.00 -1.92
N VAL A 194 0.40 19.61 -2.24
CA VAL A 194 0.54 21.04 -2.50
C VAL A 194 1.42 21.25 -3.72
N ARG A 195 1.04 22.20 -4.57
CA ARG A 195 1.85 22.69 -5.68
C ARG A 195 2.43 24.04 -5.30
N VAL A 196 3.75 24.17 -5.34
CA VAL A 196 4.48 25.40 -5.05
C VAL A 196 5.24 25.82 -6.30
N ASN A 197 4.91 26.99 -6.85
CA ASN A 197 5.52 27.56 -8.07
C ASN A 197 5.70 26.54 -9.22
N GLY A 198 4.72 25.66 -9.44
CA GLY A 198 4.82 24.64 -10.48
C GLY A 198 5.09 23.22 -10.01
N GLY A 199 5.82 23.05 -8.91
CA GLY A 199 6.27 21.75 -8.42
C GLY A 199 5.34 21.16 -7.36
N TRP A 200 4.92 19.91 -7.56
CA TRP A 200 4.14 19.17 -6.57
C TRP A 200 5.02 18.63 -5.43
N LEU A 201 4.44 18.63 -4.22
CA LEU A 201 5.00 18.07 -2.99
C LEU A 201 3.93 17.19 -2.33
N ALA A 202 4.38 16.13 -1.65
CA ALA A 202 3.47 15.26 -0.92
C ALA A 202 2.79 16.04 0.22
N GLY A 203 1.52 15.72 0.48
CA GLY A 203 0.79 16.27 1.61
C GLY A 203 0.76 15.33 2.81
N ASP A 204 0.27 15.84 3.92
CA ASP A 204 -0.06 15.09 5.13
C ASP A 204 -1.58 14.91 5.23
N PRO A 205 -2.19 13.96 4.50
CA PRO A 205 -3.63 13.81 4.44
C PRO A 205 -4.24 13.34 5.76
N TYR A 206 -3.43 12.77 6.66
CA TYR A 206 -3.85 12.22 7.95
C TYR A 206 -3.70 13.23 9.11
N GLY A 207 -2.93 14.30 8.90
CA GLY A 207 -2.74 15.34 9.90
C GLY A 207 -1.80 14.90 11.03
N HIS A 208 -0.76 14.14 10.71
CA HIS A 208 0.26 13.74 11.68
C HIS A 208 1.11 14.92 12.18
N GLY A 209 1.32 15.94 11.34
CA GLY A 209 2.00 17.18 11.71
C GLY A 209 3.53 17.16 11.76
N TRP A 210 4.16 16.02 11.49
CA TRP A 210 5.63 15.92 11.42
C TRP A 210 6.19 16.22 10.01
N LEU A 211 5.35 16.25 8.97
CA LEU A 211 5.80 16.47 7.60
C LEU A 211 6.21 17.94 7.40
N ARG A 212 7.51 18.17 7.29
CA ARG A 212 8.14 19.50 7.17
C ARG A 212 9.04 19.52 5.95
N LEU A 213 8.52 19.98 4.81
CA LEU A 213 9.18 19.89 3.51
C LEU A 213 9.82 21.24 3.10
N PRO A 214 11.08 21.27 2.67
CA PRO A 214 11.72 22.48 2.18
C PRO A 214 11.16 22.86 0.81
N VAL A 215 10.93 24.16 0.61
CA VAL A 215 10.39 24.75 -0.62
C VAL A 215 11.22 25.96 -1.01
N GLN A 216 11.53 26.10 -2.29
CA GLN A 216 12.14 27.31 -2.83
C GLN A 216 11.03 28.33 -3.10
N LEU A 217 11.18 29.53 -2.54
CA LEU A 217 10.35 30.67 -2.86
C LEU A 217 11.22 31.73 -3.55
N GLU A 218 10.59 32.44 -4.48
CA GLU A 218 11.21 33.45 -5.34
C GLU A 218 10.83 34.85 -4.84
N ALA A 219 11.63 35.86 -5.18
CA ALA A 219 11.26 37.25 -5.01
C ALA A 219 9.98 37.56 -5.81
N GLY A 220 9.04 38.26 -5.20
CA GLY A 220 7.70 38.48 -5.73
C GLY A 220 6.68 37.46 -5.22
N ASP A 221 5.63 37.25 -6.00
CA ASP A 221 4.47 36.44 -5.63
C ASP A 221 4.74 34.94 -5.85
N ASN A 222 4.50 34.14 -4.81
CA ASN A 222 4.64 32.69 -4.83
C ASN A 222 3.27 32.03 -4.67
N GLU A 223 2.96 31.07 -5.54
CA GLU A 223 1.71 30.29 -5.51
C GLU A 223 1.84 29.08 -4.59
N LEU A 224 0.87 28.87 -3.71
CA LEU A 224 0.68 27.63 -2.96
C LEU A 224 -0.75 27.11 -3.18
N LEU A 225 -0.91 26.13 -4.09
CA LEU A 225 -2.17 25.46 -4.38
C LEU A 225 -2.24 24.13 -3.60
N PHE A 226 -3.12 24.06 -2.60
CA PHE A 226 -3.35 22.88 -1.78
C PHE A 226 -4.54 22.07 -2.29
N HIS A 227 -4.35 20.76 -2.47
CA HIS A 227 -5.45 19.80 -2.62
C HIS A 227 -5.85 19.28 -1.24
N MET A 228 -7.09 19.51 -0.84
CA MET A 228 -7.53 19.39 0.55
C MET A 228 -8.00 17.96 0.87
N ALA A 229 -7.53 17.35 1.96
CA ALA A 229 -7.90 15.99 2.35
C ALA A 229 -8.98 15.93 3.43
N GLN A 230 -8.84 16.76 4.48
CA GLN A 230 -9.77 16.78 5.62
C GLN A 230 -10.04 18.23 6.10
N PRO A 231 -11.16 18.46 6.81
CA PRO A 231 -11.44 19.75 7.43
C PRO A 231 -10.42 20.16 8.52
N GLY A 232 -10.28 21.46 8.75
CA GLY A 232 -9.38 22.01 9.77
C GLY A 232 -7.92 21.98 9.34
N PHE A 233 -7.69 22.28 8.06
CA PHE A 233 -6.39 22.48 7.44
C PHE A 233 -5.71 23.73 7.99
N GLN A 234 -4.38 23.70 8.04
CA GLN A 234 -3.54 24.83 8.39
C GLN A 234 -2.21 24.70 7.66
N ALA A 235 -1.60 25.83 7.33
CA ALA A 235 -0.29 25.89 6.71
C ALA A 235 0.49 27.13 7.18
N ARG A 236 1.80 26.95 7.36
CA ARG A 236 2.75 28.04 7.59
C ARG A 236 4.09 27.76 6.95
N LEU A 237 4.83 28.82 6.66
CA LEU A 237 6.21 28.77 6.18
C LEU A 237 7.13 29.24 7.29
N VAL A 238 8.15 28.45 7.61
CA VAL A 238 9.16 28.79 8.63
C VAL A 238 10.56 28.76 8.02
N ALA A 239 11.49 29.51 8.62
CA ALA A 239 12.89 29.40 8.22
C ALA A 239 13.41 27.97 8.47
N PRO A 240 14.23 27.40 7.56
CA PRO A 240 14.88 26.13 7.84
C PRO A 240 15.76 26.27 9.10
N PRO A 241 15.77 25.28 10.00
CA PRO A 241 16.59 25.35 11.21
C PRO A 241 18.10 25.29 10.89
N ALA A 242 18.46 24.68 9.75
CA ALA A 242 19.80 24.62 9.16
C ALA A 242 19.69 24.16 7.69
N ASP A 243 20.78 24.23 6.94
CA ASP A 243 20.88 23.75 5.54
C ASP A 243 20.49 22.27 5.39
N ALA A 244 20.70 21.47 6.43
CA ALA A 244 20.16 20.13 6.55
C ALA A 244 19.69 19.89 7.99
N TYR A 245 18.64 19.10 8.18
CA TYR A 245 18.06 18.87 9.51
C TYR A 245 17.35 17.53 9.65
N PHE A 246 17.11 17.11 10.89
CA PHE A 246 16.39 15.88 11.22
C PHE A 246 14.88 16.11 11.44
N ILE A 247 14.07 15.08 11.22
CA ILE A 247 12.67 15.02 11.70
C ILE A 247 12.57 13.89 12.74
N PRO A 248 13.00 14.13 13.99
CA PRO A 248 13.04 13.09 15.03
C PRO A 248 11.67 12.51 15.37
N GLU A 249 10.59 13.28 15.19
CA GLU A 249 9.20 12.88 15.44
C GLU A 249 8.72 11.77 14.50
N ASN A 250 9.39 11.58 13.36
CA ASN A 250 9.13 10.48 12.43
C ASN A 250 10.30 9.48 12.38
N ALA A 251 11.10 9.35 13.43
CA ALA A 251 12.07 8.26 13.53
C ALA A 251 11.37 6.90 13.71
N THR A 252 11.91 5.85 13.10
CA THR A 252 11.53 4.46 13.36
C THR A 252 12.53 3.87 14.33
N LEU A 253 12.12 3.67 15.59
CA LEU A 253 12.99 3.21 16.66
C LEU A 253 12.57 1.81 17.15
N PRO A 254 13.53 0.89 17.38
CA PRO A 254 13.28 -0.35 18.11
C PRO A 254 13.21 -0.08 19.60
N ASP A 255 12.78 -1.08 20.37
CA ASP A 255 13.09 -1.16 21.79
C ASP A 255 14.30 -2.07 22.03
N PHE A 256 15.08 -1.77 23.06
CA PHE A 256 16.00 -2.73 23.64
C PHE A 256 15.26 -3.65 24.61
N VAL A 257 15.79 -4.86 24.80
CA VAL A 257 15.24 -5.84 25.74
C VAL A 257 16.32 -6.16 26.75
N ARG A 258 16.00 -5.97 28.03
CA ARG A 258 16.94 -6.18 29.14
C ARG A 258 17.46 -7.61 29.15
N GLY A 259 18.76 -7.79 29.34
CA GLY A 259 19.43 -9.10 29.25
C GLY A 259 19.73 -9.57 27.82
N GLN A 260 19.38 -8.81 26.77
CA GLN A 260 19.76 -9.11 25.39
C GLN A 260 20.78 -8.09 24.87
N SER A 261 21.92 -8.58 24.39
CA SER A 261 22.94 -7.77 23.74
C SER A 261 22.89 -8.01 22.23
N GLU A 262 22.09 -7.19 21.53
CA GLU A 262 21.91 -7.30 20.09
C GLU A 262 21.92 -5.92 19.44
N GLU A 263 22.59 -5.81 18.29
CA GLU A 263 22.43 -4.67 17.40
C GLU A 263 21.00 -4.60 16.85
N ARG A 264 20.50 -3.39 16.63
CA ARG A 264 19.16 -3.15 16.11
C ARG A 264 19.17 -2.21 14.92
N TRP A 265 18.17 -2.30 14.06
CA TRP A 265 17.94 -1.31 13.02
C TRP A 265 17.07 -0.18 13.56
N ALA A 266 17.36 1.05 13.15
CA ALA A 266 16.48 2.20 13.30
C ALA A 266 16.48 2.99 11.99
N ALA A 267 15.60 3.98 11.86
CA ALA A 267 15.69 4.93 10.76
C ALA A 267 15.32 6.34 11.17
N VAL A 268 16.01 7.33 10.61
CA VAL A 268 15.82 8.75 10.94
C VAL A 268 15.71 9.56 9.66
N PRO A 269 14.68 10.41 9.50
CA PRO A 269 14.60 11.32 8.36
C PRO A 269 15.67 12.41 8.42
N VAL A 270 16.39 12.56 7.31
CA VAL A 270 17.33 13.65 7.05
C VAL A 270 16.80 14.48 5.88
N VAL A 271 16.68 15.78 6.08
CA VAL A 271 16.19 16.74 5.08
C VAL A 271 17.35 17.58 4.57
N ASN A 272 17.44 17.73 3.24
CA ASN A 272 18.29 18.70 2.57
C ASN A 272 17.46 19.93 2.20
N ALA A 273 17.70 21.06 2.89
CA ALA A 273 17.01 22.33 2.69
C ALA A 273 17.82 23.31 1.82
N THR A 274 18.68 22.79 0.94
CA THR A 274 19.46 23.62 0.01
C THR A 274 19.04 23.39 -1.44
N GLY A 275 19.42 24.34 -2.31
CA GLY A 275 19.33 24.20 -3.76
C GLY A 275 20.39 23.28 -4.38
N GLN A 276 21.24 22.65 -3.57
CA GLN A 276 22.34 21.77 -4.02
C GLN A 276 22.13 20.34 -3.53
N THR A 277 22.77 19.38 -4.20
CA THR A 277 22.73 17.98 -3.74
C THR A 277 23.62 17.83 -2.51
N LEU A 278 23.08 17.25 -1.43
CA LEU A 278 23.86 16.87 -0.26
C LEU A 278 24.55 15.53 -0.54
N ALA A 279 25.80 15.57 -0.99
CA ALA A 279 26.61 14.41 -1.33
C ALA A 279 27.77 14.20 -0.35
N GLY A 280 28.02 12.95 0.06
CA GLY A 280 29.13 12.60 0.95
C GLY A 280 28.94 13.02 2.41
N ALA A 281 27.70 13.27 2.85
CA ALA A 281 27.39 13.49 4.26
C ALA A 281 27.46 12.17 5.05
N GLU A 282 27.82 12.26 6.33
CA GLU A 282 27.85 11.13 7.26
C GLU A 282 26.93 11.42 8.44
N LEU A 283 26.15 10.42 8.84
CA LEU A 283 25.37 10.45 10.06
C LEU A 283 26.21 9.86 11.19
N LEU A 284 26.51 10.67 12.19
CA LEU A 284 27.23 10.26 13.38
C LEU A 284 26.21 9.91 14.46
N LEU A 285 26.39 8.78 15.13
CA LEU A 285 25.49 8.30 16.17
C LEU A 285 26.26 7.83 17.40
N SER A 286 25.77 8.20 18.59
CA SER A 286 26.30 7.75 19.88
C SER A 286 25.15 7.34 20.80
N LEU A 287 25.26 6.15 21.38
CA LEU A 287 24.30 5.61 22.35
C LEU A 287 24.84 5.79 23.76
N ASP A 288 24.08 6.48 24.63
CA ASP A 288 24.44 6.76 26.03
C ASP A 288 25.81 7.43 26.23
N GLY A 289 26.28 8.19 25.24
CA GLY A 289 27.61 8.82 25.28
C GLY A 289 28.77 7.84 25.07
N GLY A 290 28.49 6.64 24.56
CA GLY A 290 29.48 5.68 24.10
C GLY A 290 30.19 6.12 22.81
N GLU A 291 30.95 5.20 22.21
CA GLU A 291 31.68 5.44 20.97
C GLU A 291 30.77 5.95 19.86
N GLU A 292 31.25 6.97 19.14
CA GLU A 292 30.55 7.54 18.00
C GLU A 292 30.78 6.67 16.77
N ILE A 293 29.70 6.32 16.09
CA ILE A 293 29.71 5.50 14.88
C ILE A 293 29.29 6.38 13.70
N ALA A 294 30.10 6.40 12.66
CA ALA A 294 29.78 7.08 11.41
C ALA A 294 29.07 6.13 10.43
N ALA A 295 27.94 6.57 9.88
CA ALA A 295 27.20 5.88 8.83
C ALA A 295 27.09 6.79 7.59
N PRO A 296 27.58 6.35 6.41
CA PRO A 296 27.50 7.17 5.20
C PRO A 296 26.05 7.32 4.75
N LEU A 297 25.66 8.54 4.36
CA LEU A 297 24.36 8.80 3.74
C LEU A 297 24.48 8.71 2.21
N PRO A 298 23.44 8.20 1.51
CA PRO A 298 23.34 8.39 0.08
C PRO A 298 23.19 9.88 -0.24
N SER A 299 23.49 10.27 -1.47
CA SER A 299 23.23 11.64 -1.92
C SER A 299 21.74 11.97 -1.76
N ILE A 300 21.43 13.11 -1.15
CA ILE A 300 20.06 13.61 -0.98
C ILE A 300 19.88 14.80 -1.94
N PRO A 301 18.99 14.71 -2.95
CA PRO A 301 18.79 15.80 -3.91
C PRO A 301 18.36 17.12 -3.25
N PRO A 302 18.43 18.24 -3.98
CA PRO A 302 17.94 19.53 -3.51
C PRO A 302 16.51 19.45 -2.98
N LEU A 303 16.25 20.16 -1.89
CA LEU A 303 14.92 20.33 -1.30
C LEU A 303 14.18 18.99 -1.09
N SER A 304 14.89 17.96 -0.66
CA SER A 304 14.39 16.58 -0.55
C SER A 304 14.66 16.00 0.83
N ALA A 305 14.09 14.83 1.11
CA ALA A 305 14.31 14.10 2.35
C ALA A 305 14.63 12.63 2.07
N TYR A 306 15.40 12.01 2.95
CA TYR A 306 15.68 10.59 2.95
C TYR A 306 15.55 10.02 4.35
N LYS A 307 14.74 8.97 4.53
CA LYS A 307 14.62 8.26 5.80
C LYS A 307 15.75 7.25 5.93
N ALA A 308 16.85 7.69 6.52
CA ALA A 308 18.11 6.95 6.55
C ALA A 308 18.05 5.76 7.50
N PRO A 309 18.27 4.51 7.01
CA PRO A 309 18.44 3.36 7.88
C PRO A 309 19.78 3.46 8.63
N ILE A 310 19.75 3.19 9.94
CA ILE A 310 20.92 3.21 10.82
C ILE A 310 21.02 1.93 11.63
N ARG A 311 22.25 1.50 11.89
CA ARG A 311 22.53 0.35 12.75
C ARG A 311 22.90 0.85 14.14
N LEU A 312 22.06 0.52 15.11
CA LEU A 312 22.30 0.84 16.51
C LEU A 312 23.16 -0.24 17.15
N PRO A 313 24.25 0.12 17.86
CA PRO A 313 25.01 -0.84 18.65
C PRO A 313 24.15 -1.37 19.80
N ALA A 314 24.53 -2.54 20.34
CA ALA A 314 23.96 -3.02 21.57
C ALA A 314 24.32 -2.07 22.74
N PRO A 315 23.39 -1.81 23.69
CA PRO A 315 23.68 -0.94 24.81
C PRO A 315 24.74 -1.59 25.73
N ALA A 316 25.66 -0.77 26.24
CA ALA A 316 26.72 -1.25 27.14
C ALA A 316 26.20 -1.66 28.53
N ALA A 317 25.12 -1.03 28.98
CA ALA A 317 24.39 -1.40 30.20
C ALA A 317 22.97 -1.83 29.83
N ASP A 318 22.52 -2.98 30.31
CA ASP A 318 21.26 -3.61 29.90
C ASP A 318 20.16 -3.55 30.98
N ASN A 319 20.38 -2.78 32.05
CA ASN A 319 19.47 -2.70 33.21
C ASN A 319 18.70 -1.37 33.32
N GLN A 320 18.91 -0.42 32.40
CA GLN A 320 18.24 0.88 32.40
C GLN A 320 16.86 0.80 31.74
N ALA A 321 15.95 1.71 32.09
CA ALA A 321 14.60 1.79 31.50
C ALA A 321 14.57 2.34 30.06
N GLY A 322 15.73 2.69 29.51
CA GLY A 322 15.88 3.19 28.14
C GLY A 322 17.21 3.91 27.94
N HIS A 323 17.49 4.24 26.70
CA HIS A 323 18.78 4.70 26.21
C HIS A 323 18.62 6.02 25.46
N THR A 324 19.64 6.87 25.51
CA THR A 324 19.67 8.15 24.82
C THR A 324 20.53 8.03 23.57
N LEU A 325 19.92 8.13 22.40
CA LEU A 325 20.59 8.18 21.11
C LEU A 325 20.83 9.63 20.74
N ARG A 326 22.11 10.01 20.59
CA ARG A 326 22.51 11.29 20.00
C ARG A 326 22.85 11.08 18.53
N LEU A 327 22.42 12.02 17.71
CA LEU A 327 22.65 12.07 16.28
C LEU A 327 23.27 13.41 15.94
N SER A 328 24.28 13.42 15.07
CA SER A 328 24.79 14.63 14.43
C SER A 328 25.08 14.37 12.95
N LEU A 329 24.92 15.41 12.12
CA LEU A 329 25.17 15.32 10.70
C LEU A 329 26.50 15.98 10.34
N LYS A 330 27.45 15.18 9.86
CA LYS A 330 28.71 15.68 9.33
C LYS A 330 28.54 16.03 7.85
N LEU A 331 28.60 17.32 7.56
CA LEU A 331 28.48 17.84 6.20
C LEU A 331 29.82 17.74 5.44
N PRO A 332 29.79 17.54 4.11
CA PRO A 332 31.00 17.46 3.31
C PRO A 332 31.81 18.75 3.39
N GLY A 333 33.10 18.64 3.71
CA GLY A 333 34.01 19.80 3.81
C GLY A 333 33.85 20.65 5.08
N ALA A 334 32.95 20.29 6.00
CA ALA A 334 32.89 20.89 7.32
C ALA A 334 34.10 20.48 8.17
N ASP A 335 34.64 21.42 8.93
CA ASP A 335 35.65 21.13 9.96
C ASP A 335 34.97 20.69 11.27
N ASP A 336 35.75 20.18 12.22
CA ASP A 336 35.23 19.70 13.52
C ASP A 336 34.63 20.82 14.40
N GLN A 337 34.77 22.09 14.01
CA GLN A 337 34.22 23.25 14.74
C GLN A 337 32.93 23.79 14.12
N SER A 338 32.57 23.32 12.92
CA SER A 338 31.37 23.74 12.22
C SER A 338 30.12 23.28 12.98
N PRO A 339 29.09 24.15 13.15
CA PRO A 339 27.85 23.75 13.81
C PRO A 339 27.17 22.63 13.01
N ALA A 340 27.04 21.46 13.62
CA ALA A 340 26.37 20.32 13.03
C ALA A 340 24.88 20.30 13.43
N PRO A 341 23.97 19.96 12.51
CA PRO A 341 22.61 19.60 12.88
C PRO A 341 22.63 18.42 13.86
N GLU A 342 21.93 18.54 14.98
CA GLU A 342 21.88 17.52 16.02
C GLU A 342 20.43 17.13 16.36
N ALA A 343 20.25 15.88 16.81
CA ALA A 343 19.00 15.42 17.41
C ALA A 343 19.28 14.45 18.55
N THR A 344 18.39 14.41 19.53
CA THR A 344 18.42 13.44 20.63
C THR A 344 17.11 12.67 20.65
N LEU A 345 17.21 11.34 20.65
CA LEU A 345 16.08 10.41 20.66
C LEU A 345 16.14 9.52 21.90
N ARG A 346 14.98 9.22 22.47
CA ARG A 346 14.85 8.26 23.57
C ARG A 346 14.44 6.91 23.02
N ILE A 347 15.24 5.88 23.29
CA ILE A 347 14.95 4.49 22.97
C ILE A 347 14.48 3.80 24.25
N LEU A 348 13.38 3.06 24.21
CA LEU A 348 12.87 2.35 25.38
C LEU A 348 13.65 1.05 25.61
N SER A 349 13.65 0.58 26.85
CA SER A 349 14.17 -0.73 27.21
C SER A 349 13.15 -1.47 28.07
N THR A 350 12.72 -2.65 27.64
CA THR A 350 11.63 -3.42 28.26
C THR A 350 12.15 -4.71 28.88
N ALA A 351 11.36 -5.33 29.76
CA ALA A 351 11.63 -6.70 30.19
C ALA A 351 11.42 -7.71 29.03
N PRO A 352 12.04 -8.90 29.08
CA PRO A 352 11.90 -9.93 28.03
C PRO A 352 10.49 -10.43 27.78
N ASP A 353 9.60 -10.35 28.77
CA ASP A 353 8.20 -10.80 28.74
C ASP A 353 7.20 -9.66 28.43
N GLU A 354 7.66 -8.41 28.40
CA GLU A 354 6.85 -7.25 28.07
C GLU A 354 6.74 -7.04 26.55
N ALA A 355 5.64 -6.40 26.12
CA ALA A 355 5.48 -5.99 24.73
C ALA A 355 6.55 -4.97 24.34
N HIS A 356 7.22 -5.21 23.22
CA HIS A 356 8.34 -4.37 22.77
C HIS A 356 8.42 -4.28 21.26
N VAL A 357 8.97 -3.18 20.77
CA VAL A 357 9.11 -2.93 19.33
C VAL A 357 10.37 -3.56 18.78
N ARG A 358 10.20 -4.28 17.69
CA ARG A 358 11.26 -4.84 16.85
C ARG A 358 11.23 -4.14 15.50
N THR A 359 12.36 -4.16 14.82
CA THR A 359 12.54 -3.54 13.51
C THR A 359 13.29 -4.47 12.56
N PHE A 360 12.97 -4.39 11.28
CA PHE A 360 13.63 -5.14 10.21
C PHE A 360 13.81 -4.25 8.98
N VAL A 361 14.72 -4.64 8.08
CA VAL A 361 14.93 -3.96 6.79
C VAL A 361 14.05 -4.62 5.75
N SER A 362 13.10 -3.86 5.19
CA SER A 362 12.18 -4.34 4.18
C SER A 362 12.89 -4.56 2.84
N LYS A 363 12.54 -5.64 2.13
CA LYS A 363 13.08 -5.94 0.80
C LYS A 363 12.46 -5.05 -0.29
N ILE A 364 11.35 -4.38 0.01
CA ILE A 364 10.60 -3.51 -0.89
C ILE A 364 11.45 -2.30 -1.30
N ASP A 365 12.00 -1.59 -0.33
CA ASP A 365 12.66 -0.30 -0.52
C ASP A 365 13.96 -0.14 0.29
N GLY A 366 14.36 -1.15 1.06
CA GLY A 366 15.48 -1.04 2.00
C GLY A 366 15.20 -0.18 3.23
N GLY A 367 13.95 0.26 3.42
CA GLY A 367 13.53 1.02 4.58
C GLY A 367 13.38 0.15 5.83
N VAL A 368 13.50 0.75 7.01
CA VAL A 368 13.30 0.05 8.29
C VAL A 368 11.84 0.11 8.70
N GLN A 369 11.21 -1.05 8.90
CA GLN A 369 9.82 -1.17 9.31
C GLN A 369 9.71 -1.77 10.73
N PRO A 370 8.81 -1.25 11.57
CA PRO A 370 8.60 -1.76 12.92
C PRO A 370 7.43 -2.76 13.01
N TYR A 371 7.50 -3.61 14.03
CA TYR A 371 6.37 -4.36 14.56
C TYR A 371 6.46 -4.45 16.09
N THR A 372 5.33 -4.53 16.78
CA THR A 372 5.31 -4.84 18.23
C THR A 372 5.25 -6.35 18.42
N LEU A 373 6.14 -6.88 19.25
CA LEU A 373 6.10 -8.26 19.72
C LEU A 373 5.60 -8.26 21.16
N LEU A 374 4.52 -9.00 21.43
CA LEU A 374 4.15 -9.44 22.77
C LEU A 374 4.52 -10.93 22.89
N PRO A 375 5.57 -11.27 23.63
CA PRO A 375 6.04 -12.64 23.78
C PRO A 375 5.00 -13.56 24.43
N ALA A 376 5.10 -14.86 24.15
CA ALA A 376 4.38 -15.88 24.87
C ALA A 376 4.75 -15.83 26.36
N ALA A 377 3.75 -15.95 27.24
CA ALA A 377 3.98 -15.95 28.68
C ALA A 377 4.66 -17.26 29.13
N ASP A 378 5.55 -17.19 30.12
CA ASP A 378 6.18 -18.39 30.68
C ASP A 378 5.13 -19.35 31.26
N SER A 379 5.28 -20.65 31.00
CA SER A 379 4.44 -21.69 31.57
C SER A 379 5.24 -22.97 31.85
N THR A 380 5.04 -23.55 33.04
CA THR A 380 5.64 -24.83 33.43
C THR A 380 5.04 -26.03 32.70
N ASP A 381 3.88 -25.84 32.07
CA ASP A 381 3.11 -26.89 31.39
C ASP A 381 3.33 -26.87 29.86
N GLN A 382 4.31 -26.11 29.39
CA GLN A 382 4.58 -25.91 27.97
C GLN A 382 5.50 -27.01 27.42
N GLU A 383 4.91 -28.10 26.94
CA GLU A 383 5.65 -29.20 26.29
C GLU A 383 6.02 -28.89 24.83
N GLU A 384 5.27 -28.02 24.15
CA GLU A 384 5.48 -27.66 22.74
C GLU A 384 5.82 -26.16 22.56
N PRO A 385 6.64 -25.81 21.55
CA PRO A 385 6.87 -24.41 21.19
C PRO A 385 5.55 -23.64 20.96
N PRO A 386 5.49 -22.35 21.33
CA PRO A 386 4.28 -21.54 21.16
C PRO A 386 3.95 -21.33 19.68
N GLY A 387 2.69 -21.05 19.38
CA GLY A 387 2.28 -20.54 18.09
C GLY A 387 2.64 -19.06 17.89
N VAL A 388 2.22 -18.50 16.76
CA VAL A 388 2.34 -17.07 16.44
C VAL A 388 1.01 -16.53 15.94
N ILE A 389 0.53 -15.43 16.52
CA ILE A 389 -0.66 -14.70 16.06
C ILE A 389 -0.17 -13.41 15.39
N LEU A 390 -0.42 -13.27 14.09
CA LEU A 390 -0.28 -12.03 13.36
C LEU A 390 -1.52 -11.15 13.61
N ALA A 391 -1.33 -10.01 14.26
CA ALA A 391 -2.39 -9.13 14.73
C ALA A 391 -2.40 -7.79 13.97
N LEU A 392 -3.35 -7.63 13.06
CA LEU A 392 -3.44 -6.49 12.14
C LEU A 392 -4.28 -5.36 12.74
N HIS A 393 -3.72 -4.15 12.80
CA HIS A 393 -4.34 -2.98 13.42
C HIS A 393 -5.43 -2.31 12.57
N SER A 394 -6.28 -1.54 13.26
CA SER A 394 -7.31 -0.68 12.67
C SER A 394 -6.71 0.58 12.02
N GLU A 395 -7.48 1.24 11.17
CA GLU A 395 -7.12 2.52 10.57
C GLU A 395 -6.81 3.58 11.65
N GLY A 396 -5.69 4.28 11.52
CA GLY A 396 -5.27 5.35 12.43
C GLY A 396 -4.78 4.88 13.81
N VAL A 397 -4.49 3.59 13.97
CA VAL A 397 -4.00 3.03 15.23
C VAL A 397 -2.55 2.59 15.10
N ASP A 398 -1.68 3.15 15.94
CA ASP A 398 -0.29 2.71 16.09
C ASP A 398 -0.18 1.24 16.53
N HIS A 399 0.84 0.54 16.02
CA HIS A 399 1.03 -0.90 16.26
C HIS A 399 1.31 -1.26 17.74
N ARG A 400 1.89 -0.36 18.54
CA ARG A 400 2.06 -0.58 19.98
C ARG A 400 0.73 -0.46 20.70
N LYS A 401 -0.01 0.62 20.43
CA LYS A 401 -1.36 0.82 21.00
C LYS A 401 -2.32 -0.31 20.60
N PHE A 402 -2.16 -0.87 19.41
CA PHE A 402 -2.97 -2.01 18.99
C PHE A 402 -2.63 -3.28 19.78
N ALA A 403 -1.34 -3.55 20.02
CA ALA A 403 -0.88 -4.71 20.80
C ALA A 403 -1.40 -4.69 22.26
N ASP A 404 -1.64 -3.51 22.84
CA ASP A 404 -2.21 -3.36 24.19
C ASP A 404 -3.62 -3.98 24.34
N ASN A 405 -4.29 -4.32 23.23
CA ASN A 405 -5.59 -4.98 23.25
C ASN A 405 -5.52 -6.49 23.46
N TYR A 406 -4.31 -7.06 23.61
CA TYR A 406 -4.10 -8.47 23.82
C TYR A 406 -3.47 -8.77 25.17
N LEU A 407 -3.92 -9.86 25.80
CA LEU A 407 -3.23 -10.45 26.94
C LEU A 407 -2.17 -11.43 26.48
N ALA A 408 -1.03 -11.45 27.17
CA ALA A 408 0.03 -12.43 26.98
C ALA A 408 -0.52 -13.86 27.13
N LYS A 409 -0.10 -14.77 26.25
CA LYS A 409 -0.63 -16.14 26.20
C LYS A 409 0.52 -17.12 26.33
N PRO A 410 0.41 -18.18 27.15
CA PRO A 410 1.48 -19.16 27.22
C PRO A 410 1.64 -19.97 25.93
N TRP A 411 0.60 -20.02 25.10
CA TRP A 411 0.58 -20.87 23.91
C TRP A 411 0.89 -20.15 22.60
N ALA A 412 1.06 -18.81 22.58
CA ALA A 412 1.38 -18.05 21.37
C ALA A 412 2.04 -16.71 21.64
N HIS A 413 2.97 -16.33 20.76
CA HIS A 413 3.45 -14.96 20.59
C HIS A 413 2.44 -14.13 19.79
N ILE A 414 2.37 -12.83 20.04
CA ILE A 414 1.57 -11.88 19.25
C ILE A 414 2.50 -10.93 18.52
N VAL A 415 2.34 -10.84 17.20
CA VAL A 415 3.13 -10.00 16.31
C VAL A 415 2.19 -8.98 15.68
N ALA A 416 2.33 -7.71 16.04
CA ALA A 416 1.53 -6.60 15.51
C ALA A 416 2.39 -5.73 14.58
N PRO A 417 2.39 -6.01 13.25
CA PRO A 417 3.09 -5.18 12.27
C PRO A 417 2.51 -3.76 12.19
N SER A 418 3.30 -2.84 11.66
CA SER A 418 2.91 -1.44 11.49
C SER A 418 2.14 -1.14 10.22
N ASN A 419 2.00 -2.11 9.29
CA ASN A 419 1.39 -1.90 7.98
C ASN A 419 2.12 -0.83 7.14
N ARG A 420 3.39 -0.55 7.47
CA ARG A 420 4.13 0.62 6.99
C ARG A 420 3.51 1.99 7.35
N GLY A 421 2.77 2.05 8.45
CA GLY A 421 2.15 3.25 9.00
C GLY A 421 0.69 3.02 9.45
N GLU A 422 0.15 3.94 10.24
CA GLU A 422 -1.19 3.78 10.86
C GLU A 422 -2.36 3.62 9.86
N TYR A 423 -2.14 4.01 8.61
CA TYR A 423 -3.10 3.93 7.49
C TYR A 423 -2.55 3.14 6.29
N GLY A 424 -1.41 2.47 6.45
CA GLY A 424 -0.59 2.04 5.32
C GLY A 424 -1.29 1.04 4.39
N PHE A 425 -1.55 1.46 3.16
CA PHE A 425 -2.08 0.64 2.06
C PHE A 425 -3.25 -0.33 2.40
N ASP A 426 -4.08 -0.05 3.41
CA ASP A 426 -5.25 -0.86 3.75
C ASP A 426 -4.96 -2.36 4.03
N TRP A 427 -3.72 -2.76 4.38
CA TRP A 427 -3.25 -4.18 4.39
C TRP A 427 -3.30 -4.89 3.03
N GLU A 428 -3.30 -4.12 1.95
CA GLU A 428 -3.09 -4.56 0.57
C GLU A 428 -1.71 -4.05 0.07
N ASP A 429 -1.36 -4.34 -1.19
CA ASP A 429 -0.10 -3.91 -1.83
C ASP A 429 1.14 -4.12 -0.92
N TRP A 430 1.89 -3.06 -0.63
CA TRP A 430 3.08 -3.10 0.23
C TRP A 430 2.75 -3.31 1.72
N GLY A 431 1.54 -2.97 2.17
CA GLY A 431 1.08 -3.24 3.55
C GLY A 431 0.88 -4.75 3.80
N ALA A 432 0.32 -5.47 2.81
CA ALA A 432 0.24 -6.92 2.86
C ALA A 432 1.63 -7.58 2.92
N THR A 433 2.56 -7.08 2.10
CA THR A 433 3.95 -7.58 2.06
C THR A 433 4.67 -7.31 3.39
N ASP A 434 4.52 -6.12 3.96
CA ASP A 434 5.07 -5.75 5.28
C ASP A 434 4.61 -6.69 6.39
N ALA A 435 3.31 -7.02 6.42
CA ALA A 435 2.76 -7.97 7.39
C ALA A 435 3.47 -9.35 7.31
N MET A 436 3.74 -9.83 6.10
CA MET A 436 4.41 -11.10 5.87
C MET A 436 5.92 -11.02 6.13
N GLU A 437 6.58 -9.88 5.90
CA GLU A 437 7.97 -9.65 6.26
C GLU A 437 8.15 -9.60 7.79
N ALA A 438 7.27 -8.91 8.51
CA ALA A 438 7.26 -8.85 9.96
C ALA A 438 7.03 -10.24 10.59
N LEU A 439 6.07 -11.01 10.06
CA LEU A 439 5.85 -12.39 10.47
C LEU A 439 7.12 -13.23 10.26
N ALA A 440 7.76 -13.11 9.10
CA ALA A 440 8.98 -13.86 8.78
C ALA A 440 10.16 -13.47 9.69
N ASP A 441 10.36 -12.18 9.98
CA ASP A 441 11.40 -11.72 10.90
C ASP A 441 11.15 -12.23 12.32
N ALA A 442 9.91 -12.18 12.81
CA ALA A 442 9.54 -12.72 14.11
C ALA A 442 9.78 -14.24 14.19
N GLN A 443 9.33 -15.00 13.19
CA GLN A 443 9.52 -16.45 13.12
C GLN A 443 11.00 -16.86 13.06
N ALA A 444 11.86 -16.05 12.44
CA ALA A 444 13.29 -16.30 12.37
C ALA A 444 14.01 -16.11 13.73
N ARG A 445 13.40 -15.36 14.65
CA ARG A 445 13.99 -14.99 15.95
C ARG A 445 13.42 -15.76 17.13
N LEU A 446 12.19 -16.25 17.00
CA LEU A 446 11.43 -16.83 18.11
C LEU A 446 11.30 -18.35 17.97
N PRO A 447 11.49 -19.11 19.06
CA PRO A 447 11.02 -20.48 19.13
C PRO A 447 9.51 -20.49 18.90
N HIS A 448 9.07 -21.25 17.89
CA HIS A 448 7.66 -21.38 17.56
C HIS A 448 7.37 -22.72 16.88
N ASP A 449 6.11 -23.14 16.95
CA ASP A 449 5.60 -24.23 16.11
C ASP A 449 5.17 -23.66 14.75
N PRO A 450 5.84 -24.02 13.64
CA PRO A 450 5.52 -23.51 12.31
C PRO A 450 4.13 -23.93 11.81
N ARG A 451 3.48 -24.90 12.47
CA ARG A 451 2.11 -25.32 12.15
C ARG A 451 1.05 -24.48 12.86
N ARG A 452 1.43 -23.68 13.86
CA ARG A 452 0.51 -22.92 14.72
C ARG A 452 0.68 -21.43 14.47
N VAL A 453 0.35 -21.01 13.25
CA VAL A 453 0.41 -19.62 12.82
C VAL A 453 -1.01 -19.15 12.54
N TYR A 454 -1.40 -18.00 13.05
CA TYR A 454 -2.77 -17.48 12.97
C TYR A 454 -2.76 -16.02 12.50
N CYS A 455 -3.84 -15.56 11.86
CA CYS A 455 -3.99 -14.17 11.47
C CYS A 455 -5.29 -13.60 12.02
N THR A 456 -5.26 -12.40 12.60
CA THR A 456 -6.46 -11.71 13.06
C THR A 456 -6.31 -10.21 12.95
N GLY A 457 -7.42 -9.48 13.05
CA GLY A 457 -7.40 -8.02 13.12
C GLY A 457 -8.78 -7.43 13.28
N HIS A 458 -8.83 -6.12 13.51
CA HIS A 458 -10.05 -5.36 13.72
C HIS A 458 -10.25 -4.26 12.66
N SER A 459 -11.48 -4.04 12.19
CA SER A 459 -11.80 -3.01 11.17
C SER A 459 -10.92 -3.15 9.91
N MET A 460 -10.06 -2.18 9.58
CA MET A 460 -9.04 -2.28 8.52
C MET A 460 -8.17 -3.54 8.68
N GLY A 461 -7.74 -3.89 9.90
CA GLY A 461 -7.03 -5.12 10.16
C GLY A 461 -7.90 -6.38 10.04
N GLY A 462 -9.21 -6.25 10.27
CA GLY A 462 -10.17 -7.33 10.01
C GLY A 462 -10.32 -7.61 8.51
N HIS A 463 -10.28 -6.56 7.68
CA HIS A 463 -10.12 -6.71 6.24
C HIS A 463 -8.78 -7.38 5.88
N GLY A 464 -7.68 -6.92 6.46
CA GLY A 464 -6.36 -7.52 6.26
C GLY A 464 -6.35 -9.02 6.58
N ALA A 465 -7.07 -9.45 7.61
CA ALA A 465 -7.20 -10.86 7.96
C ALA A 465 -7.93 -11.68 6.87
N TRP A 466 -8.98 -11.11 6.26
CA TRP A 466 -9.61 -11.70 5.08
C TRP A 466 -8.65 -11.78 3.91
N ARG A 467 -7.97 -10.66 3.61
CA ARG A 467 -7.06 -10.53 2.48
C ARG A 467 -5.89 -11.51 2.58
N LEU A 468 -5.16 -11.50 3.68
CA LEU A 468 -4.03 -12.42 3.89
C LEU A 468 -4.48 -13.89 3.95
N GLY A 469 -5.68 -14.16 4.49
CA GLY A 469 -6.25 -15.51 4.50
C GLY A 469 -6.49 -16.08 3.10
N VAL A 470 -7.05 -15.28 2.18
CA VAL A 470 -7.27 -15.73 0.80
C VAL A 470 -5.99 -15.74 -0.04
N VAL A 471 -5.03 -14.85 0.23
CA VAL A 471 -3.76 -14.77 -0.52
C VAL A 471 -2.76 -15.85 -0.09
N HIS A 472 -2.72 -16.18 1.20
CA HIS A 472 -1.75 -17.12 1.78
C HIS A 472 -2.44 -18.28 2.51
N PRO A 473 -3.25 -19.10 1.80
CA PRO A 473 -4.08 -20.13 2.42
C PRO A 473 -3.29 -21.30 3.02
N ASP A 474 -1.97 -21.38 2.77
CA ASP A 474 -1.08 -22.38 3.33
C ASP A 474 -0.20 -21.87 4.48
N ARG A 475 -0.32 -20.59 4.84
CA ARG A 475 0.51 -19.95 5.88
C ARG A 475 -0.15 -19.88 7.25
N PHE A 476 -1.47 -20.01 7.32
CA PHE A 476 -2.22 -19.86 8.56
C PHE A 476 -2.98 -21.15 8.88
N ALA A 477 -3.02 -21.56 10.15
CA ALA A 477 -3.91 -22.63 10.61
C ALA A 477 -5.35 -22.12 10.79
N ALA A 478 -5.50 -20.84 11.15
CA ALA A 478 -6.79 -20.18 11.21
C ALA A 478 -6.68 -18.66 11.02
N VAL A 479 -7.77 -18.05 10.54
CA VAL A 479 -7.93 -16.60 10.41
C VAL A 479 -9.17 -16.13 11.16
N GLY A 480 -9.09 -14.95 11.79
CA GLY A 480 -10.20 -14.38 12.54
C GLY A 480 -10.40 -12.90 12.23
N ALA A 481 -11.52 -12.55 11.61
CA ALA A 481 -11.80 -11.16 11.26
C ALA A 481 -12.84 -10.56 12.21
N SER A 482 -12.47 -9.44 12.84
CA SER A 482 -13.32 -8.68 13.75
C SER A 482 -13.76 -7.37 13.10
N ALA A 483 -15.06 -7.17 12.92
CA ALA A 483 -15.62 -5.98 12.24
C ALA A 483 -14.92 -5.63 10.90
N GLY A 484 -14.41 -6.63 10.19
CA GLY A 484 -13.65 -6.43 8.95
C GLY A 484 -14.55 -6.25 7.74
N TRP A 485 -14.31 -5.19 6.96
CA TRP A 485 -14.94 -5.04 5.64
C TRP A 485 -14.31 -6.04 4.65
N LEU A 486 -15.06 -6.43 3.61
CA LEU A 486 -14.66 -7.57 2.78
C LEU A 486 -13.76 -7.20 1.60
N SER A 487 -14.03 -6.06 0.97
CA SER A 487 -13.33 -5.62 -0.24
C SER A 487 -13.46 -4.10 -0.44
N LEU A 488 -12.54 -3.50 -1.20
CA LEU A 488 -12.59 -2.10 -1.63
C LEU A 488 -13.81 -1.77 -2.53
N TRP A 489 -14.47 -2.76 -3.12
CA TRP A 489 -15.78 -2.57 -3.77
C TRP A 489 -16.92 -2.38 -2.76
N SER A 490 -16.73 -2.82 -1.52
CA SER A 490 -17.77 -2.84 -0.48
C SER A 490 -17.67 -1.68 0.51
N TYR A 491 -16.56 -0.95 0.49
CA TYR A 491 -16.18 -0.02 1.55
C TYR A 491 -15.32 1.15 1.02
N GLY A 492 -15.34 2.29 1.72
CA GLY A 492 -14.32 3.33 1.55
C GLY A 492 -14.35 4.15 0.25
N GLY A 493 -15.51 4.28 -0.41
CA GLY A 493 -15.67 5.13 -1.61
C GLY A 493 -15.57 4.40 -2.96
N GLY A 494 -15.50 3.07 -2.95
CA GLY A 494 -15.80 2.18 -4.07
C GLY A 494 -14.78 2.22 -5.21
N MET A 495 -14.33 1.03 -5.58
CA MET A 495 -13.78 0.81 -6.92
C MET A 495 -14.79 1.20 -8.01
N PRO A 496 -14.34 1.61 -9.21
CA PRO A 496 -15.26 1.86 -10.31
C PRO A 496 -16.09 0.61 -10.63
N VAL A 497 -17.35 0.82 -10.98
CA VAL A 497 -18.28 -0.21 -11.46
C VAL A 497 -18.81 0.28 -12.80
N TYR A 498 -18.54 -0.50 -13.85
CA TYR A 498 -19.03 -0.24 -15.20
C TYR A 498 -20.08 -1.31 -15.53
N GLU A 499 -21.23 -0.91 -16.07
CA GLU A 499 -22.28 -1.85 -16.47
C GLU A 499 -21.91 -2.60 -17.76
N ASP A 500 -21.32 -1.89 -18.73
CA ASP A 500 -20.80 -2.41 -19.99
C ASP A 500 -19.40 -1.81 -20.24
N PRO A 501 -18.34 -2.35 -19.62
CA PRO A 501 -17.01 -1.77 -19.70
C PRO A 501 -16.46 -1.83 -21.13
N THR A 502 -15.89 -0.72 -21.58
CA THR A 502 -15.01 -0.71 -22.75
C THR A 502 -13.82 -1.65 -22.55
N PRO A 503 -13.10 -2.08 -23.61
CA PRO A 503 -11.91 -2.93 -23.46
C PRO A 503 -10.85 -2.34 -22.51
N VAL A 504 -10.70 -1.01 -22.50
CA VAL A 504 -9.81 -0.28 -21.59
C VAL A 504 -10.29 -0.42 -20.15
N GLU A 505 -11.55 -0.09 -19.86
CA GLU A 505 -12.12 -0.18 -18.50
C GLU A 505 -12.09 -1.62 -17.97
N ALA A 506 -12.35 -2.62 -18.82
CA ALA A 506 -12.25 -4.02 -18.46
C ALA A 506 -10.82 -4.42 -18.07
N MET A 507 -9.82 -3.95 -18.82
CA MET A 507 -8.40 -4.19 -18.50
C MET A 507 -7.98 -3.50 -17.20
N LEU A 508 -8.50 -2.30 -16.91
CA LEU A 508 -8.26 -1.59 -15.66
C LEU A 508 -8.85 -2.33 -14.45
N LEU A 509 -10.09 -2.84 -14.57
CA LEU A 509 -10.68 -3.70 -13.54
C LEU A 509 -9.87 -4.99 -13.33
N ARG A 510 -9.43 -5.63 -14.41
CA ARG A 510 -8.57 -6.81 -14.37
C ARG A 510 -7.24 -6.51 -13.66
N ALA A 511 -6.65 -5.34 -13.87
CA ALA A 511 -5.43 -4.94 -13.17
C ALA A 511 -5.63 -4.72 -11.66
N ALA A 512 -6.87 -4.46 -11.22
CA ALA A 512 -7.22 -4.29 -9.82
C ALA A 512 -7.76 -5.57 -9.16
N SER A 513 -7.78 -6.71 -9.88
CA SER A 513 -8.31 -7.99 -9.40
C SER A 513 -7.56 -8.54 -8.18
N SER A 514 -6.31 -8.10 -7.96
CA SER A 514 -5.59 -8.41 -6.73
C SER A 514 -6.37 -7.91 -5.50
N SER A 515 -7.09 -6.80 -5.56
CA SER A 515 -7.92 -6.30 -4.44
C SER A 515 -9.30 -6.98 -4.33
N ASP A 516 -9.61 -7.97 -5.18
CA ASP A 516 -10.86 -8.72 -5.11
C ASP A 516 -10.74 -9.94 -4.19
N THR A 517 -10.95 -9.73 -2.90
CA THR A 517 -11.00 -10.80 -1.89
C THR A 517 -12.11 -11.82 -2.16
N LEU A 518 -13.24 -11.40 -2.74
CA LEU A 518 -14.43 -12.25 -2.86
C LEU A 518 -14.29 -13.31 -3.96
N SER A 519 -13.54 -13.01 -5.03
CA SER A 519 -13.23 -14.02 -6.05
C SER A 519 -12.34 -15.15 -5.54
N GLN A 520 -11.66 -14.96 -4.40
CA GLN A 520 -10.67 -15.89 -3.85
C GLN A 520 -11.17 -16.65 -2.60
N LEU A 521 -12.45 -16.55 -2.24
CA LEU A 521 -12.97 -17.14 -0.98
C LEU A 521 -12.73 -18.65 -0.84
N ASN A 522 -12.72 -19.39 -1.95
CA ASN A 522 -12.49 -20.83 -1.92
C ASN A 522 -11.10 -21.21 -1.36
N ASN A 523 -10.13 -20.28 -1.40
CA ASN A 523 -8.82 -20.48 -0.79
C ASN A 523 -8.92 -20.65 0.74
N LEU A 524 -9.99 -20.16 1.38
CA LEU A 524 -10.19 -20.34 2.81
C LEU A 524 -10.50 -21.79 3.20
N GLY A 525 -10.89 -22.67 2.26
CA GLY A 525 -11.45 -23.99 2.59
C GLY A 525 -10.55 -24.94 3.39
N GLY A 526 -9.24 -24.68 3.46
CA GLY A 526 -8.28 -25.43 4.28
C GLY A 526 -7.97 -24.82 5.65
N LEU A 527 -8.49 -23.62 5.94
CA LEU A 527 -8.21 -22.83 7.14
C LEU A 527 -9.35 -23.00 8.15
N GLY A 528 -9.08 -22.78 9.44
CA GLY A 528 -10.14 -22.40 10.37
C GLY A 528 -10.55 -20.94 10.15
N VAL A 529 -11.84 -20.62 10.14
CA VAL A 529 -12.32 -19.24 9.97
C VAL A 529 -13.18 -18.78 11.16
N TYR A 530 -12.83 -17.66 11.78
CA TYR A 530 -13.63 -17.04 12.84
C TYR A 530 -14.15 -15.66 12.38
N VAL A 531 -15.45 -15.43 12.57
CA VAL A 531 -16.10 -14.15 12.26
C VAL A 531 -16.62 -13.53 13.56
N LEU A 532 -16.19 -12.31 13.87
CA LEU A 532 -16.60 -11.55 15.05
C LEU A 532 -17.16 -10.19 14.64
N HIS A 533 -18.34 -9.79 15.13
CA HIS A 533 -18.92 -8.49 14.78
C HIS A 533 -19.92 -7.98 15.84
N GLY A 534 -20.08 -6.67 15.99
CA GLY A 534 -21.18 -6.06 16.75
C GLY A 534 -22.45 -5.89 15.88
N ASP A 535 -23.64 -6.14 16.43
CA ASP A 535 -24.90 -6.05 15.67
C ASP A 535 -25.35 -4.62 15.33
N ARG A 536 -24.76 -3.61 15.99
CA ARG A 536 -25.06 -2.18 15.84
C ARG A 536 -23.88 -1.39 15.28
N ASP A 537 -22.96 -2.07 14.59
CA ASP A 537 -21.86 -1.41 13.91
C ASP A 537 -22.39 -0.53 12.77
N SER A 538 -22.21 0.78 12.92
CA SER A 538 -22.58 1.80 11.93
C SER A 538 -21.39 2.27 11.08
N HIS A 539 -20.18 1.80 11.39
CA HIS A 539 -18.96 2.17 10.68
C HIS A 539 -18.61 1.11 9.63
N VAL A 540 -18.41 -0.15 10.05
CA VAL A 540 -18.37 -1.30 9.14
C VAL A 540 -19.67 -2.07 9.35
N GLY A 541 -20.64 -1.91 8.43
CA GLY A 541 -21.95 -2.53 8.63
C GLY A 541 -21.86 -4.05 8.84
N VAL A 542 -22.59 -4.57 9.83
CA VAL A 542 -22.66 -6.01 10.16
C VAL A 542 -23.11 -6.89 8.98
N SER A 543 -23.72 -6.29 7.95
CA SER A 543 -24.03 -6.93 6.66
C SER A 543 -22.79 -7.58 6.02
N GLN A 544 -21.60 -7.02 6.20
CA GLN A 544 -20.32 -7.59 5.72
C GLN A 544 -20.10 -8.98 6.32
N SER A 545 -20.11 -9.10 7.66
CA SER A 545 -19.90 -10.39 8.32
C SER A 545 -21.06 -11.37 8.11
N ARG A 546 -22.30 -10.89 8.02
CA ARG A 546 -23.46 -11.74 7.68
C ARG A 546 -23.37 -12.29 6.25
N PHE A 547 -22.89 -11.49 5.29
CA PHE A 547 -22.62 -11.95 3.93
C PHE A 547 -21.55 -13.03 3.93
N MET A 548 -20.41 -12.79 4.59
CA MET A 548 -19.33 -13.77 4.69
C MET A 548 -19.80 -15.07 5.32
N ARG A 549 -20.56 -15.00 6.43
CA ARG A 549 -21.15 -16.18 7.07
C ARG A 549 -22.00 -17.01 6.10
N THR A 550 -22.84 -16.36 5.31
CA THR A 550 -23.67 -17.03 4.30
C THR A 550 -22.80 -17.73 3.27
N ARG A 551 -21.77 -17.06 2.74
CA ARG A 551 -20.85 -17.64 1.75
C ARG A 551 -20.03 -18.81 2.29
N LEU A 552 -19.48 -18.68 3.50
CA LEU A 552 -18.77 -19.78 4.16
C LEU A 552 -19.71 -20.97 4.39
N GLY A 553 -20.97 -20.73 4.74
CA GLY A 553 -21.98 -21.79 4.90
C GLY A 553 -22.25 -22.63 3.63
N GLU A 554 -21.86 -22.15 2.44
CA GLU A 554 -22.04 -22.87 1.18
C GLU A 554 -20.98 -23.96 0.96
N PHE A 555 -19.75 -23.80 1.50
CA PHE A 555 -18.62 -24.70 1.19
C PHE A 555 -17.67 -25.01 2.35
N HIS A 556 -17.61 -24.17 3.39
CA HIS A 556 -16.55 -24.18 4.38
C HIS A 556 -16.89 -25.10 5.57
N PRO A 557 -16.07 -26.13 5.88
CA PRO A 557 -16.41 -27.13 6.90
C PRO A 557 -16.06 -26.71 8.33
N ASP A 558 -15.16 -25.74 8.53
CA ASP A 558 -14.61 -25.38 9.84
C ASP A 558 -14.62 -23.85 10.10
N PHE A 559 -15.81 -23.25 10.21
CA PHE A 559 -15.93 -21.84 10.58
C PHE A 559 -16.84 -21.61 11.80
N ALA A 560 -16.55 -20.54 12.53
CA ALA A 560 -17.35 -20.05 13.66
C ALA A 560 -17.77 -18.59 13.42
N TYR A 561 -18.95 -18.24 13.92
CA TYR A 561 -19.53 -16.89 13.81
C TYR A 561 -20.07 -16.44 15.16
N PHE A 562 -19.66 -15.26 15.61
CA PHE A 562 -20.22 -14.60 16.79
C PHE A 562 -20.61 -13.16 16.49
N GLU A 563 -21.87 -12.83 16.81
CA GLU A 563 -22.41 -11.48 16.70
C GLU A 563 -22.74 -10.97 18.11
N ARG A 564 -22.08 -9.89 18.54
CA ARG A 564 -22.27 -9.30 19.86
C ARG A 564 -23.49 -8.36 19.83
N LYS A 565 -24.57 -8.79 20.49
CA LYS A 565 -25.78 -8.00 20.66
C LYS A 565 -25.50 -6.69 21.40
N GLY A 566 -26.00 -5.58 20.87
CA GLY A 566 -25.90 -4.23 21.40
C GLY A 566 -24.57 -3.51 21.11
N ALA A 567 -23.59 -4.15 20.49
CA ALA A 567 -22.25 -3.59 20.29
C ALA A 567 -22.13 -2.87 18.94
N GLY A 568 -21.44 -1.72 18.93
CA GLY A 568 -21.03 -1.02 17.71
C GLY A 568 -19.72 -1.55 17.13
N ASN A 569 -18.98 -0.72 16.39
CA ASN A 569 -17.67 -1.10 15.84
C ASN A 569 -16.64 -1.45 16.92
N TRP A 570 -16.66 -0.75 18.05
CA TRP A 570 -15.71 -0.98 19.14
C TRP A 570 -16.44 -1.18 20.47
N TRP A 571 -16.08 -2.26 21.19
CA TRP A 571 -16.59 -2.54 22.54
C TRP A 571 -15.47 -2.96 23.52
N GLY A 572 -14.24 -2.52 23.26
CA GLY A 572 -13.05 -2.76 24.08
C GLY A 572 -12.14 -3.86 23.53
N ALA A 573 -11.10 -4.22 24.31
CA ALA A 573 -10.07 -5.19 23.92
C ALA A 573 -10.62 -6.54 23.42
N ALA A 574 -11.82 -6.93 23.86
CA ALA A 574 -12.54 -8.11 23.39
C ALA A 574 -12.87 -8.10 21.89
N CYS A 575 -12.81 -6.95 21.20
CA CYS A 575 -12.86 -6.88 19.74
C CYS A 575 -11.63 -7.53 19.09
N CYS A 576 -10.49 -7.57 19.78
CA CYS A 576 -9.23 -8.13 19.29
C CYS A 576 -8.92 -9.48 19.96
N ASP A 577 -9.07 -9.55 21.29
CA ASP A 577 -8.69 -10.70 22.11
C ASP A 577 -9.90 -11.49 22.63
N TRP A 578 -10.81 -11.83 21.72
CA TRP A 578 -12.04 -12.57 22.06
C TRP A 578 -11.74 -14.00 22.53
N PRO A 579 -12.11 -14.42 23.75
CA PRO A 579 -11.69 -15.73 24.30
C PRO A 579 -12.05 -16.93 23.42
N ALA A 580 -13.24 -16.94 22.82
CA ALA A 580 -13.66 -18.05 21.97
C ALA A 580 -12.93 -18.07 20.62
N MET A 581 -12.48 -16.93 20.11
CA MET A 581 -11.64 -16.87 18.91
C MET A 581 -10.22 -17.36 19.21
N MET A 582 -9.68 -16.99 20.37
CA MET A 582 -8.36 -17.44 20.82
C MET A 582 -8.31 -18.94 21.08
N GLU A 583 -9.34 -19.51 21.71
CA GLU A 583 -9.46 -20.96 21.88
C GLU A 583 -9.65 -21.68 20.53
N PHE A 584 -10.42 -21.07 19.61
CA PHE A 584 -10.55 -21.58 18.25
C PHE A 584 -9.20 -21.65 17.54
N PHE A 585 -8.35 -20.62 17.64
CA PHE A 585 -6.99 -20.66 17.11
C PHE A 585 -6.15 -21.76 17.77
N ARG A 586 -6.08 -21.77 19.10
CA ARG A 586 -5.28 -22.73 19.86
C ARG A 586 -5.54 -24.19 19.47
N GLY A 587 -6.80 -24.54 19.18
CA GLY A 587 -7.21 -25.89 18.78
C GLY A 587 -6.87 -26.30 17.34
N ARG A 588 -6.22 -25.45 16.54
CA ARG A 588 -5.96 -25.67 15.11
C ARG A 588 -4.48 -25.61 14.78
N SER A 589 -4.07 -26.47 13.85
CA SER A 589 -2.72 -26.51 13.30
C SER A 589 -2.78 -26.79 11.81
N LEU A 590 -1.78 -26.29 11.07
CA LEU A 590 -1.56 -26.67 9.68
C LEU A 590 -1.26 -28.18 9.59
N PRO A 591 -1.62 -28.83 8.47
CA PRO A 591 -1.23 -30.21 8.20
C PRO A 591 0.29 -30.38 8.24
N GLU A 592 0.76 -31.57 8.61
CA GLU A 592 2.20 -31.88 8.50
C GLU A 592 2.67 -31.84 7.05
N ALA A 593 3.96 -31.57 6.87
CA ALA A 593 4.61 -31.65 5.58
C ALA A 593 4.29 -32.99 4.89
N GLY A 594 3.80 -32.91 3.65
CA GLY A 594 3.41 -34.08 2.86
C GLY A 594 2.07 -34.73 3.25
N GLN A 595 1.33 -34.26 4.27
CA GLN A 595 -0.01 -34.77 4.55
C GLN A 595 -1.08 -34.18 3.60
N THR A 596 -0.85 -32.98 3.05
CA THR A 596 -1.75 -32.33 2.09
C THR A 596 -1.97 -33.19 0.84
N ARG A 597 -3.19 -33.72 0.67
CA ARG A 597 -3.55 -34.60 -0.46
C ARG A 597 -4.21 -33.88 -1.63
N ARG A 598 -4.64 -32.64 -1.43
CA ARG A 598 -5.29 -31.82 -2.45
C ARG A 598 -4.87 -30.37 -2.27
N VAL A 599 -4.58 -29.71 -3.37
CA VAL A 599 -4.42 -28.25 -3.44
C VAL A 599 -5.54 -27.73 -4.34
N ASP A 600 -6.38 -26.88 -3.77
CA ASP A 600 -7.29 -26.00 -4.49
C ASP A 600 -6.82 -24.58 -4.19
N PHE A 601 -6.34 -23.86 -5.21
CA PHE A 601 -5.73 -22.55 -5.04
C PHE A 601 -6.01 -21.67 -6.26
N ALA A 602 -6.48 -20.45 -5.98
CA ALA A 602 -6.74 -19.41 -6.97
C ALA A 602 -5.93 -18.15 -6.66
N THR A 603 -5.30 -17.54 -7.67
CA THR A 603 -4.61 -16.25 -7.49
C THR A 603 -4.62 -15.45 -8.80
N PRO A 604 -5.00 -14.16 -8.78
CA PRO A 604 -4.84 -13.29 -9.95
C PRO A 604 -3.43 -12.70 -10.05
N ASP A 605 -2.65 -12.73 -8.97
CA ASP A 605 -1.39 -12.02 -8.83
C ASP A 605 -0.28 -12.92 -8.27
N LEU A 606 0.61 -13.35 -9.16
CA LEU A 606 1.75 -14.19 -8.80
C LEU A 606 2.84 -13.45 -8.03
N GLY A 607 2.85 -12.11 -8.03
CA GLY A 607 3.75 -11.30 -7.22
C GLY A 607 3.45 -11.40 -5.73
N LEU A 608 2.15 -11.41 -5.38
CA LEU A 608 1.70 -11.57 -4.00
C LEU A 608 1.74 -13.02 -3.54
N ALA A 609 1.15 -13.94 -4.31
CA ALA A 609 1.14 -15.35 -3.97
C ALA A 609 1.11 -16.25 -5.21
N ALA A 610 2.11 -17.09 -5.32
CA ALA A 610 2.25 -18.10 -6.37
C ALA A 610 2.26 -19.53 -5.83
N ASN A 611 2.39 -19.72 -4.52
CA ASN A 611 2.55 -21.03 -3.88
C ASN A 611 1.33 -21.37 -3.03
N CYS A 612 0.96 -22.64 -3.04
CA CYS A 612 0.09 -23.23 -2.03
C CYS A 612 0.52 -24.67 -1.79
N HIS A 613 1.08 -24.94 -0.60
CA HIS A 613 1.67 -26.22 -0.23
C HIS A 613 2.70 -26.72 -1.26
N TRP A 614 2.46 -27.86 -1.90
CA TRP A 614 3.37 -28.47 -2.87
C TRP A 614 3.18 -27.95 -4.31
N ALA A 615 2.18 -27.11 -4.60
CA ALA A 615 1.95 -26.56 -5.93
C ALA A 615 2.42 -25.10 -6.02
N ARG A 616 3.02 -24.73 -7.14
CA ARG A 616 3.39 -23.34 -7.44
C ARG A 616 3.07 -22.99 -8.89
N ILE A 617 2.28 -21.94 -9.08
CA ILE A 617 1.97 -21.37 -10.40
C ILE A 617 3.15 -20.48 -10.80
N GLU A 618 3.80 -20.81 -11.92
CA GLU A 618 5.03 -20.12 -12.34
C GLU A 618 4.76 -19.02 -13.37
N THR A 619 3.74 -19.21 -14.22
CA THR A 619 3.29 -18.18 -15.17
C THR A 619 1.83 -18.41 -15.55
N GLN A 620 1.12 -17.32 -15.82
CA GLN A 620 -0.26 -17.29 -16.29
C GLN A 620 -0.30 -17.25 -17.82
N ASP A 621 -1.44 -17.62 -18.41
CA ASP A 621 -1.72 -17.33 -19.83
C ASP A 621 -2.18 -15.88 -20.01
N ALA A 622 -3.11 -15.44 -19.18
CA ALA A 622 -3.68 -14.11 -19.09
C ALA A 622 -3.38 -13.53 -17.69
N GLN A 623 -2.35 -12.68 -17.59
CA GLN A 623 -1.95 -12.07 -16.31
C GLN A 623 -3.03 -11.17 -15.72
N GLY A 624 -3.24 -11.20 -14.40
CA GLY A 624 -4.27 -10.42 -13.73
C GLY A 624 -5.68 -11.03 -13.79
N GLU A 625 -5.90 -12.06 -14.62
CA GLU A 625 -7.07 -12.95 -14.44
C GLU A 625 -6.75 -14.00 -13.36
N PRO A 626 -7.73 -14.48 -12.58
CA PRO A 626 -7.51 -15.58 -11.65
C PRO A 626 -6.89 -16.80 -12.33
N SER A 627 -5.85 -17.35 -11.75
CA SER A 627 -5.26 -18.64 -12.11
C SER A 627 -5.65 -19.66 -11.08
N GLU A 628 -6.16 -20.81 -11.51
CA GLU A 628 -6.65 -21.84 -10.61
C GLU A 628 -5.89 -23.15 -10.80
N VAL A 629 -5.60 -23.82 -9.68
CA VAL A 629 -5.13 -25.19 -9.65
C VAL A 629 -6.02 -26.01 -8.72
N SER A 630 -6.50 -27.15 -9.21
CA SER A 630 -7.20 -28.15 -8.42
C SER A 630 -6.56 -29.51 -8.66
N ILE A 631 -5.59 -29.86 -7.81
CA ILE A 631 -4.70 -31.02 -8.04
C ILE A 631 -4.70 -31.91 -6.80
N ARG A 632 -4.86 -33.23 -7.02
CA ARG A 632 -4.74 -34.25 -5.99
C ARG A 632 -3.41 -34.98 -6.07
N LEU A 633 -2.82 -35.24 -4.91
CA LEU A 633 -1.67 -36.11 -4.71
C LEU A 633 -2.13 -37.50 -4.23
N LEU A 634 -2.01 -38.50 -5.11
CA LEU A 634 -2.27 -39.90 -4.81
C LEU A 634 -0.95 -40.59 -4.44
N LYS A 635 -0.68 -40.79 -3.16
CA LYS A 635 0.63 -41.31 -2.70
C LYS A 635 0.88 -42.75 -3.14
N GLU A 636 -0.14 -43.60 -3.08
CA GLU A 636 -0.04 -45.04 -3.37
C GLU A 636 0.34 -45.29 -4.83
N SER A 637 -0.24 -44.48 -5.73
CA SER A 637 0.05 -44.54 -7.17
C SER A 637 1.13 -43.54 -7.62
N ARG A 638 1.71 -42.78 -6.68
CA ARG A 638 2.66 -41.68 -6.92
C ARG A 638 2.20 -40.77 -8.05
N ALA A 639 1.02 -40.18 -7.92
CA ALA A 639 0.41 -39.42 -9.00
C ALA A 639 -0.10 -38.05 -8.57
N PHE A 640 0.18 -37.03 -9.40
CA PHE A 640 -0.53 -35.75 -9.39
C PHE A 640 -1.61 -35.76 -10.47
N ILE A 641 -2.87 -35.60 -10.07
CA ILE A 641 -4.02 -35.64 -10.99
C ILE A 641 -4.94 -34.46 -10.70
N GLY A 642 -5.21 -33.63 -11.71
CA GLY A 642 -5.98 -32.42 -11.51
C GLY A 642 -6.36 -31.67 -12.78
N ALA A 643 -6.82 -30.45 -12.56
CA ALA A 643 -7.12 -29.47 -13.59
C ALA A 643 -6.48 -28.12 -13.23
N THR A 644 -6.25 -27.33 -14.26
CA THR A 644 -5.72 -25.97 -14.17
C THR A 644 -6.53 -25.03 -15.07
N GLU A 645 -6.65 -23.77 -14.67
CA GLU A 645 -7.26 -22.70 -15.45
C GLU A 645 -6.33 -21.48 -15.43
N ASN A 646 -6.11 -20.87 -16.60
CA ASN A 646 -5.19 -19.74 -16.77
C ASN A 646 -3.74 -20.01 -16.28
N VAL A 647 -3.27 -21.27 -16.38
CA VAL A 647 -1.90 -21.66 -15.98
C VAL A 647 -1.10 -22.11 -17.21
N ARG A 648 -0.01 -21.40 -17.47
CA ARG A 648 0.96 -21.71 -18.53
C ARG A 648 2.09 -22.62 -18.05
N ARG A 649 2.61 -22.35 -16.84
CA ARG A 649 3.66 -23.16 -16.21
C ARG A 649 3.35 -23.39 -14.74
N LEU A 650 3.69 -24.59 -14.28
CA LEU A 650 3.45 -25.07 -12.92
C LEU A 650 4.69 -25.79 -12.44
N SER A 651 5.03 -25.66 -11.16
CA SER A 651 5.98 -26.55 -10.51
C SER A 651 5.36 -27.27 -9.33
N LEU A 652 5.73 -28.54 -9.16
CA LEU A 652 5.23 -29.43 -8.11
C LEU A 652 6.38 -29.89 -7.22
N ASP A 653 6.19 -29.83 -5.91
CA ASP A 653 7.09 -30.42 -4.92
C ASP A 653 6.68 -31.89 -4.63
N PRO A 654 7.48 -32.88 -5.03
CA PRO A 654 7.22 -34.27 -4.76
C PRO A 654 7.73 -34.74 -3.39
N SER A 655 8.26 -33.87 -2.53
CA SER A 655 8.83 -34.24 -1.21
C SER A 655 7.89 -35.05 -0.32
N GLY A 656 6.57 -34.92 -0.49
CA GLY A 656 5.57 -35.75 0.18
C GLY A 656 5.47 -37.21 -0.32
N LEU A 657 6.30 -37.61 -1.29
CA LEU A 657 6.40 -38.95 -1.88
C LEU A 657 7.77 -39.59 -1.58
N ASP A 658 7.79 -40.85 -1.16
CA ASP A 658 9.05 -41.52 -0.75
C ASP A 658 9.99 -41.81 -1.93
N GLY A 659 11.21 -41.29 -1.88
CA GLY A 659 12.33 -41.57 -2.81
C GLY A 659 12.19 -41.00 -4.22
N ASP A 660 13.27 -41.06 -5.01
CA ASP A 660 13.44 -40.37 -6.31
C ASP A 660 12.79 -41.09 -7.51
N ARG A 661 11.83 -41.98 -7.25
CA ARG A 661 11.12 -42.73 -8.29
C ARG A 661 10.29 -41.78 -9.16
N PRO A 662 10.08 -42.09 -10.44
CA PRO A 662 9.19 -41.30 -11.28
C PRO A 662 7.81 -41.12 -10.66
N VAL A 663 7.23 -39.95 -10.91
CA VAL A 663 5.89 -39.54 -10.49
C VAL A 663 5.02 -39.47 -11.73
N ARG A 664 3.79 -39.95 -11.64
CA ARG A 664 2.82 -39.83 -12.73
C ARG A 664 2.13 -38.48 -12.65
N VAL A 665 2.02 -37.77 -13.77
CA VAL A 665 1.29 -36.50 -13.85
C VAL A 665 0.18 -36.61 -14.87
N LYS A 666 -1.04 -36.18 -14.51
CA LYS A 666 -2.20 -36.10 -15.40
C LYS A 666 -2.99 -34.82 -15.13
N LEU A 667 -2.85 -33.83 -16.00
CA LEU A 667 -3.53 -32.55 -15.90
C LEU A 667 -4.50 -32.34 -17.07
N ASP A 668 -5.58 -31.58 -16.83
CA ASP A 668 -6.55 -31.10 -17.82
C ASP A 668 -7.18 -32.18 -18.70
N GLY A 669 -7.40 -33.36 -18.13
CA GLY A 669 -7.96 -34.51 -18.86
C GLY A 669 -7.01 -35.11 -19.93
N GLY A 670 -5.78 -34.59 -20.04
CA GLY A 670 -4.76 -35.05 -20.97
C GLY A 670 -4.23 -36.46 -20.67
N ARG A 671 -3.34 -36.94 -21.54
CA ARG A 671 -2.64 -38.23 -21.34
C ARG A 671 -1.68 -38.10 -20.16
N ALA A 672 -1.67 -39.12 -19.29
CA ALA A 672 -0.72 -39.17 -18.20
C ALA A 672 0.70 -39.37 -18.74
N PHE A 673 1.69 -38.73 -18.12
CA PHE A 673 3.11 -38.90 -18.42
C PHE A 673 3.92 -39.11 -17.14
N SER A 674 5.14 -39.61 -17.30
CA SER A 674 6.07 -39.82 -16.20
C SER A 674 7.00 -38.61 -16.07
N ALA A 675 7.13 -38.10 -14.85
CA ALA A 675 7.99 -36.98 -14.52
C ALA A 675 8.96 -37.34 -13.38
N ARG A 676 10.07 -36.62 -13.30
CA ARG A 676 11.07 -36.76 -12.21
C ARG A 676 11.41 -35.38 -11.64
N PRO A 677 11.72 -35.28 -10.34
CA PRO A 677 12.27 -34.05 -9.77
C PRO A 677 13.52 -33.61 -10.55
N SER A 678 13.64 -32.30 -10.80
CA SER A 678 14.86 -31.67 -11.30
C SER A 678 15.93 -31.60 -10.19
N ALA A 679 17.13 -31.11 -10.51
CA ALA A 679 18.20 -30.91 -9.52
C ALA A 679 17.77 -30.01 -8.33
N GLY A 680 16.78 -29.13 -8.53
CA GLY A 680 16.19 -28.29 -7.47
C GLY A 680 15.05 -28.95 -6.69
N GLY A 681 14.86 -30.27 -6.79
CA GLY A 681 13.85 -31.01 -6.05
C GLY A 681 12.41 -30.88 -6.57
N ARG A 682 12.13 -29.96 -7.50
CA ARG A 682 10.79 -29.73 -8.06
C ARG A 682 10.60 -30.37 -9.43
N ILE A 683 9.38 -30.76 -9.74
CA ILE A 683 8.94 -31.15 -11.08
C ILE A 683 8.44 -29.90 -11.81
N TRP A 684 9.09 -29.53 -12.91
CA TRP A 684 8.71 -28.35 -13.71
C TRP A 684 7.87 -28.77 -14.90
N LEU A 685 6.71 -28.13 -15.07
CA LEU A 685 5.75 -28.45 -16.11
C LEU A 685 5.43 -27.20 -16.95
N SER A 686 5.31 -27.41 -18.25
CA SER A 686 4.82 -26.39 -19.18
C SER A 686 3.68 -26.96 -20.01
N ARG A 687 2.71 -26.10 -20.30
CA ARG A 687 1.69 -26.36 -21.29
C ARG A 687 2.19 -25.91 -22.66
N ASP A 688 2.01 -26.76 -23.66
CA ASP A 688 2.32 -26.49 -25.06
C ASP A 688 1.22 -25.63 -25.69
N ASP A 689 1.59 -24.57 -26.39
CA ASP A 689 0.64 -23.56 -26.91
C ASP A 689 -0.24 -24.11 -28.04
N ASP A 690 0.33 -24.93 -28.92
CA ASP A 690 -0.38 -25.44 -30.09
C ASP A 690 -1.33 -26.58 -29.73
N THR A 691 -0.88 -27.48 -28.84
CA THR A 691 -1.61 -28.71 -28.53
C THR A 691 -2.35 -28.66 -27.19
N GLY A 692 -2.07 -27.65 -26.35
CA GLY A 692 -2.62 -27.52 -25.00
C GLY A 692 -2.17 -28.62 -24.04
N ARG A 693 -1.16 -29.43 -24.41
CA ARG A 693 -0.72 -30.60 -23.64
C ARG A 693 0.38 -30.24 -22.65
N TRP A 694 0.28 -30.82 -21.46
CA TRP A 694 1.30 -30.71 -20.42
C TRP A 694 2.48 -31.64 -20.68
N SER A 695 3.69 -31.16 -20.42
CA SER A 695 4.93 -31.95 -20.42
C SER A 695 5.91 -31.45 -19.37
N GLN A 696 6.86 -32.30 -18.99
CA GLN A 696 7.96 -31.89 -18.12
C GLN A 696 9.00 -31.08 -18.92
N ILE A 697 9.48 -30.00 -18.33
CA ILE A 697 10.65 -29.24 -18.79
C ILE A 697 11.82 -29.43 -17.81
N ALA A 698 13.06 -29.28 -18.31
CA ALA A 698 14.24 -29.44 -17.46
C ALA A 698 14.39 -28.29 -16.44
N ASN A 699 14.20 -27.05 -16.92
CA ASN A 699 14.28 -25.82 -16.14
C ASN A 699 13.29 -24.79 -16.72
N PRO A 700 12.79 -23.83 -15.90
CA PRO A 700 11.99 -22.73 -16.41
C PRO A 700 12.83 -21.83 -17.35
N PRO A 701 12.24 -21.26 -18.41
CA PRO A 701 12.93 -20.31 -19.28
C PRO A 701 13.45 -19.09 -18.52
N VAL A 702 14.68 -18.68 -18.81
CA VAL A 702 15.30 -17.48 -18.26
C VAL A 702 14.81 -16.26 -19.03
N GLY A 703 14.60 -15.12 -18.35
CA GLY A 703 14.27 -13.85 -19.01
C GLY A 703 12.78 -13.54 -19.14
N GLY A 704 11.91 -14.56 -19.11
CA GLY A 704 10.45 -14.37 -19.13
C GLY A 704 9.88 -13.81 -17.82
N LYS A 705 8.55 -13.70 -17.78
CA LYS A 705 7.79 -13.45 -16.56
C LYS A 705 7.89 -14.63 -15.60
N SER A 706 7.85 -14.33 -14.31
CA SER A 706 7.90 -15.27 -13.20
C SER A 706 7.26 -14.64 -11.96
N PRO A 707 6.95 -15.36 -10.87
CA PRO A 707 6.38 -14.74 -9.67
C PRO A 707 7.25 -13.61 -9.11
N THR A 708 8.58 -13.78 -9.15
CA THR A 708 9.55 -12.78 -8.69
C THR A 708 9.73 -11.59 -9.64
N ARG A 709 9.18 -11.67 -10.84
CA ARG A 709 9.22 -10.63 -11.87
C ARG A 709 8.01 -10.77 -12.77
N HIS A 710 6.84 -10.51 -12.19
CA HIS A 710 5.54 -10.87 -12.78
C HIS A 710 5.02 -9.76 -13.71
N GLY A 711 5.30 -8.50 -13.43
CA GLY A 711 4.79 -7.35 -14.18
C GLY A 711 3.83 -6.52 -13.32
N GLY A 712 2.99 -5.69 -13.94
CA GLY A 712 2.23 -4.65 -13.26
C GLY A 712 3.13 -3.47 -12.89
N PHE A 713 2.70 -2.24 -13.18
CA PHE A 713 3.55 -1.06 -12.99
C PHE A 713 4.01 -0.88 -11.54
N LYS A 714 3.13 -1.16 -10.57
CA LYS A 714 3.45 -1.08 -9.13
C LYS A 714 4.64 -1.96 -8.74
N SER A 715 4.85 -3.09 -9.42
CA SER A 715 5.99 -3.97 -9.15
C SER A 715 7.35 -3.32 -9.33
N ALA A 716 7.43 -2.18 -10.03
CA ALA A 716 8.65 -1.39 -10.13
C ALA A 716 9.16 -0.90 -8.77
N PHE A 717 8.32 -0.88 -7.72
CA PHE A 717 8.67 -0.43 -6.38
C PHE A 717 8.93 -1.58 -5.37
N ASP A 718 8.86 -2.85 -5.78
CA ASP A 718 8.82 -4.01 -4.84
C ASP A 718 10.18 -4.64 -4.48
N ASN A 719 11.27 -4.22 -5.13
CA ASN A 719 12.56 -4.90 -5.02
C ASN A 719 13.71 -3.90 -4.92
N ASN A 720 13.77 -3.26 -3.75
CA ASN A 720 14.70 -2.22 -3.34
C ASN A 720 14.86 -1.14 -4.41
N ALA A 721 13.76 -0.48 -4.79
CA ALA A 721 13.73 0.41 -5.94
C ALA A 721 14.57 1.71 -5.77
N ILE A 722 15.08 2.23 -6.89
CA ILE A 722 15.75 3.53 -7.00
C ILE A 722 14.99 4.40 -8.01
N LEU A 723 14.74 5.65 -7.68
CA LEU A 723 14.12 6.65 -8.54
C LEU A 723 15.20 7.44 -9.28
N ILE A 724 15.18 7.44 -10.61
CA ILE A 724 16.22 8.03 -11.45
C ILE A 724 15.62 9.17 -12.27
N TYR A 725 15.96 10.41 -11.91
CA TYR A 725 15.49 11.59 -12.64
C TYR A 725 16.44 11.97 -13.77
N SER A 726 15.88 12.57 -14.82
CA SER A 726 16.58 12.96 -16.04
C SER A 726 17.39 14.26 -15.89
N THR A 727 18.53 14.33 -16.57
CA THR A 727 19.36 15.55 -16.65
C THR A 727 19.76 15.95 -18.08
N GLY A 728 19.28 15.21 -19.09
CA GLY A 728 19.59 15.46 -20.51
C GLY A 728 18.54 16.27 -21.27
N GLY A 729 17.41 16.63 -20.65
CA GLY A 729 16.35 17.43 -21.27
C GLY A 729 16.56 18.95 -21.16
N SER A 730 15.53 19.73 -21.48
CA SER A 730 15.50 21.17 -21.20
C SER A 730 15.49 21.46 -19.70
N ASP A 731 15.71 22.72 -19.31
CA ASP A 731 15.66 23.12 -17.89
C ASP A 731 14.30 22.80 -17.27
N GLU A 732 13.19 23.01 -18.00
CA GLU A 732 11.84 22.68 -17.56
C GLU A 732 11.59 21.18 -17.46
N GLU A 733 12.10 20.38 -18.40
CA GLU A 733 11.97 18.91 -18.37
C GLU A 733 12.79 18.31 -17.22
N ASN A 734 14.01 18.80 -17.00
CA ASN A 734 14.86 18.37 -15.89
C ASN A 734 14.26 18.78 -14.54
N ALA A 735 13.73 20.00 -14.43
CA ALA A 735 13.04 20.48 -13.23
C ALA A 735 11.80 19.64 -12.92
N TRP A 736 10.97 19.35 -13.92
CA TRP A 736 9.83 18.44 -13.78
C TRP A 736 10.28 17.06 -13.30
N SER A 737 11.31 16.49 -13.93
CA SER A 737 11.75 15.12 -13.65
C SER A 737 12.25 14.96 -12.20
N LEU A 738 13.02 15.93 -11.70
CA LEU A 738 13.43 15.97 -10.30
C LEU A 738 12.23 16.17 -9.36
N ALA A 739 11.34 17.13 -9.67
CA ALA A 739 10.16 17.40 -8.86
C ALA A 739 9.26 16.16 -8.74
N LYS A 740 9.06 15.42 -9.83
CA LYS A 740 8.25 14.21 -9.87
C LYS A 740 8.86 13.06 -9.08
N ALA A 741 10.16 12.79 -9.27
CA ALA A 741 10.86 11.75 -8.51
C ALA A 741 10.85 12.07 -7.00
N ARG A 742 11.05 13.35 -6.63
CA ARG A 742 10.94 13.84 -5.25
C ARG A 742 9.52 13.66 -4.71
N TYR A 743 8.49 14.06 -5.46
CA TYR A 743 7.09 13.93 -5.07
C TYR A 743 6.73 12.47 -4.74
N ASP A 744 7.22 11.51 -5.54
CA ASP A 744 6.97 10.10 -5.31
C ASP A 744 7.70 9.55 -4.09
N ALA A 745 8.98 9.90 -3.91
CA ALA A 745 9.73 9.52 -2.72
C ALA A 745 9.05 10.05 -1.45
N GLN A 746 8.62 11.31 -1.46
CA GLN A 746 7.89 11.92 -0.34
C GLN A 746 6.53 11.26 -0.11
N SER A 747 5.79 10.94 -1.19
CA SER A 747 4.49 10.29 -1.09
C SER A 747 4.60 8.88 -0.53
N PHE A 748 5.59 8.11 -0.97
CA PHE A 748 5.87 6.77 -0.46
C PHE A 748 6.37 6.81 0.98
N TRP A 749 7.18 7.80 1.35
CA TRP A 749 7.59 8.03 2.74
C TRP A 749 6.38 8.36 3.63
N CYS A 750 5.55 9.31 3.24
CA CYS A 750 4.39 9.75 4.04
C CYS A 750 3.33 8.66 4.20
N ARG A 751 3.06 7.86 3.15
CA ARG A 751 2.01 6.84 3.17
C ARG A 751 2.47 5.49 3.69
N GLY A 752 3.72 5.14 3.41
CA GLY A 752 4.25 3.79 3.55
C GLY A 752 5.57 3.74 4.29
N ASN A 753 5.87 4.73 5.13
CA ASN A 753 7.07 4.79 5.97
C ASN A 753 8.37 4.43 5.19
N GLY A 754 8.42 4.81 3.92
CA GLY A 754 9.41 4.31 2.97
C GLY A 754 10.69 5.12 2.86
N ALA A 755 11.67 4.54 2.17
CA ALA A 755 13.03 5.06 2.02
C ALA A 755 13.55 4.96 0.56
N LEU A 756 12.72 5.34 -0.42
CA LEU A 756 13.12 5.34 -1.83
C LEU A 756 14.26 6.34 -2.08
N GLN A 757 15.36 5.87 -2.70
CA GLN A 757 16.49 6.70 -3.08
C GLN A 757 16.17 7.46 -4.37
N VAL A 758 16.53 8.73 -4.44
CA VAL A 758 16.40 9.57 -5.64
C VAL A 758 17.81 9.93 -6.15
N VAL A 759 18.09 9.61 -7.41
CA VAL A 759 19.43 9.72 -8.00
C VAL A 759 19.33 10.37 -9.38
N ALA A 760 20.29 11.21 -9.75
CA ALA A 760 20.38 11.74 -11.10
C ALA A 760 20.84 10.65 -12.08
N ASP A 761 20.30 10.61 -13.29
CA ASP A 761 20.72 9.68 -14.33
C ASP A 761 22.23 9.72 -14.64
N LYS A 762 22.86 10.91 -14.60
CA LYS A 762 24.31 11.11 -14.80
C LYS A 762 25.18 10.49 -13.70
N ASP A 763 24.63 10.31 -12.50
CA ASP A 763 25.31 9.73 -11.34
C ASP A 763 24.96 8.24 -11.16
N PHE A 764 24.06 7.71 -12.01
CA PHE A 764 23.61 6.33 -11.95
C PHE A 764 24.46 5.40 -12.83
N ASP A 765 24.97 4.32 -12.23
CA ASP A 765 25.68 3.25 -12.93
C ASP A 765 24.79 2.00 -13.05
N ALA A 766 24.28 1.75 -14.26
CA ALA A 766 23.39 0.63 -14.55
C ALA A 766 24.01 -0.76 -14.28
N ALA A 767 25.35 -0.87 -14.25
CA ALA A 767 26.05 -2.10 -13.93
C ALA A 767 26.14 -2.38 -12.43
N ARG A 768 26.02 -1.35 -11.57
CA ARG A 768 26.00 -1.52 -10.12
C ARG A 768 24.64 -2.02 -9.63
N GLN A 769 24.68 -2.94 -8.66
CA GLN A 769 23.49 -3.50 -8.01
C GLN A 769 22.40 -3.96 -9.03
N PRO A 770 22.71 -4.87 -9.96
CA PRO A 770 21.84 -5.23 -11.09
C PRO A 770 20.48 -5.82 -10.68
N ASN A 771 20.35 -6.28 -9.43
CA ASN A 771 19.16 -6.92 -8.91
C ASN A 771 18.23 -6.00 -8.12
N ARG A 772 18.44 -4.67 -8.18
CA ARG A 772 17.47 -3.68 -7.70
C ARG A 772 16.54 -3.24 -8.82
N ASN A 773 15.29 -2.94 -8.50
CA ASN A 773 14.43 -2.24 -9.44
C ASN A 773 14.90 -0.79 -9.62
N VAL A 774 14.59 -0.22 -10.78
CA VAL A 774 14.83 1.19 -11.08
C VAL A 774 13.58 1.79 -11.71
N VAL A 775 13.30 3.05 -11.41
CA VAL A 775 12.19 3.80 -12.01
C VAL A 775 12.78 5.02 -12.71
N LEU A 776 12.61 5.11 -14.03
CA LEU A 776 13.09 6.24 -14.83
C LEU A 776 12.00 7.31 -14.92
N TYR A 777 12.38 8.54 -14.68
CA TYR A 777 11.56 9.72 -14.95
C TYR A 777 12.11 10.44 -16.19
N GLY A 778 11.23 10.75 -17.13
CA GLY A 778 11.60 11.27 -18.45
C GLY A 778 11.53 10.21 -19.54
N ASN A 779 12.01 10.55 -20.73
CA ASN A 779 11.89 9.72 -21.93
C ASN A 779 13.26 9.37 -22.52
N ALA A 780 13.30 8.75 -23.71
CA ALA A 780 14.54 8.30 -24.33
C ALA A 780 15.45 9.44 -24.82
N ASP A 781 14.94 10.66 -24.91
CA ASP A 781 15.69 11.86 -25.28
C ASP A 781 16.23 12.60 -24.04
N THR A 782 15.52 12.53 -22.91
CA THR A 782 15.88 13.28 -21.69
C THR A 782 16.67 12.47 -20.65
N ASN A 783 16.43 11.16 -20.52
CA ASN A 783 17.05 10.34 -19.48
C ASN A 783 18.28 9.56 -19.97
N LEU A 784 19.46 9.92 -19.47
CA LEU A 784 20.76 9.36 -19.87
C LEU A 784 20.91 7.86 -19.52
N ALA A 785 20.11 7.32 -18.59
CA ALA A 785 20.13 5.90 -18.25
C ALA A 785 19.32 5.04 -19.24
N TRP A 786 18.47 5.64 -20.08
CA TRP A 786 17.58 4.94 -21.00
C TRP A 786 18.31 3.98 -21.95
N PRO A 787 19.40 4.35 -22.66
CA PRO A 787 20.06 3.45 -23.60
C PRO A 787 20.59 2.16 -22.95
N ALA A 788 21.10 2.27 -21.72
CA ALA A 788 21.65 1.13 -20.98
C ALA A 788 20.57 0.17 -20.45
N LEU A 789 19.37 0.68 -20.17
CA LEU A 789 18.30 -0.07 -19.52
C LEU A 789 17.18 -0.53 -20.48
N LEU A 790 16.92 0.23 -21.56
CA LEU A 790 15.71 0.10 -22.38
C LEU A 790 15.97 0.13 -23.90
N SER A 791 17.22 -0.01 -24.35
CA SER A 791 17.56 -0.01 -25.79
C SER A 791 16.83 -1.09 -26.61
N THR A 792 16.46 -2.21 -26.00
CA THR A 792 15.69 -3.30 -26.63
C THR A 792 14.22 -3.30 -26.22
N SER A 793 13.73 -2.23 -25.56
CA SER A 793 12.33 -2.12 -25.18
C SER A 793 11.45 -1.99 -26.44
N PRO A 794 10.33 -2.73 -26.53
CA PRO A 794 9.35 -2.50 -27.59
C PRO A 794 8.61 -1.17 -27.40
N VAL A 795 8.59 -0.62 -26.18
CA VAL A 795 8.02 0.70 -25.89
C VAL A 795 9.11 1.75 -26.03
N ARG A 796 8.91 2.71 -26.94
CA ARG A 796 9.79 3.85 -27.17
C ARG A 796 8.98 5.13 -26.94
N VAL A 797 9.41 5.94 -25.98
CA VAL A 797 8.86 7.28 -25.73
C VAL A 797 9.95 8.29 -26.09
N ARG A 798 9.62 9.22 -26.99
CA ARG A 798 10.48 10.30 -27.48
C ARG A 798 9.67 11.57 -27.68
N GLY A 799 10.34 12.67 -27.95
CA GLY A 799 9.72 13.97 -28.24
C GLY A 799 8.51 13.86 -29.18
N GLY A 800 7.33 14.12 -28.63
CA GLY A 800 6.04 14.12 -29.35
C GLY A 800 5.54 12.76 -29.84
N LYS A 801 6.12 11.63 -29.42
CA LYS A 801 5.71 10.31 -29.94
C LYS A 801 5.93 9.15 -28.96
N ILE A 802 4.94 8.27 -28.90
CA ILE A 802 5.01 6.97 -28.21
C ILE A 802 4.83 5.86 -29.24
N VAL A 803 5.73 4.88 -29.26
CA VAL A 803 5.69 3.75 -30.20
C VAL A 803 5.75 2.42 -29.43
N LEU A 804 4.82 1.52 -29.76
CA LEU A 804 4.82 0.13 -29.36
C LEU A 804 5.21 -0.74 -30.56
N GLY A 805 6.40 -1.34 -30.49
CA GLY A 805 6.93 -2.20 -31.53
C GLY A 805 6.53 -3.67 -31.38
N GLY A 806 6.05 -4.26 -32.48
CA GLY A 806 5.73 -5.68 -32.63
C GLY A 806 6.33 -6.28 -33.90
N LYS A 807 6.34 -7.61 -34.04
CA LYS A 807 6.91 -8.36 -35.18
C LYS A 807 6.19 -8.14 -36.51
N GLY A 808 5.08 -7.39 -36.54
CA GLY A 808 4.26 -7.17 -37.74
C GLY A 808 4.05 -5.71 -38.14
N GLN A 809 3.84 -4.81 -37.18
CA GLN A 809 3.63 -3.37 -37.38
C GLN A 809 3.88 -2.62 -36.06
N ASP A 810 4.56 -1.48 -36.13
CA ASP A 810 4.64 -0.54 -35.02
C ASP A 810 3.29 0.19 -34.90
N ARG A 811 2.74 0.29 -33.69
CA ARG A 811 1.65 1.23 -33.41
C ARG A 811 2.23 2.46 -32.72
N ALA A 812 1.88 3.63 -33.22
CA ALA A 812 2.35 4.89 -32.70
C ALA A 812 1.20 5.83 -32.37
N GLU A 813 1.39 6.62 -31.33
CA GLU A 813 0.57 7.78 -30.96
C GLU A 813 1.52 9.00 -31.00
N ASP A 814 1.12 10.06 -31.70
CA ASP A 814 1.91 11.28 -31.90
C ASP A 814 1.14 12.58 -31.61
N ASP A 815 0.04 12.46 -30.85
CA ASP A 815 -0.65 13.59 -30.24
C ASP A 815 0.28 14.32 -29.25
N ALA A 816 0.13 15.64 -29.12
CA ALA A 816 0.77 16.40 -28.05
C ALA A 816 0.20 16.00 -26.68
N GLY A 817 1.00 16.09 -25.62
CA GLY A 817 0.56 15.82 -24.25
C GLY A 817 0.40 14.34 -23.90
N LEU A 818 0.96 13.42 -24.69
CA LEU A 818 0.92 11.98 -24.39
C LEU A 818 1.85 11.60 -23.23
N ALA A 819 1.40 10.66 -22.41
CA ALA A 819 2.22 10.05 -21.35
C ALA A 819 2.19 8.52 -21.40
N ALA A 820 3.23 7.89 -20.85
CA ALA A 820 3.27 6.46 -20.65
C ALA A 820 3.82 6.08 -19.27
N LEU A 821 3.16 5.09 -18.67
CA LEU A 821 3.64 4.33 -17.52
C LEU A 821 3.88 2.91 -17.99
N PHE A 822 5.08 2.37 -17.81
CA PHE A 822 5.31 0.96 -18.15
C PHE A 822 6.43 0.30 -17.35
N VAL A 823 6.42 -1.03 -17.32
CA VAL A 823 7.45 -1.85 -16.67
C VAL A 823 8.10 -2.84 -17.65
N ARG A 824 9.42 -2.94 -17.60
CA ARG A 824 10.24 -3.86 -18.41
C ARG A 824 11.18 -4.68 -17.53
N PRO A 825 11.64 -5.87 -17.98
CA PRO A 825 12.69 -6.59 -17.28
C PRO A 825 14.01 -5.79 -17.34
N ARG A 826 14.70 -5.65 -16.20
CA ARG A 826 16.01 -5.00 -16.16
C ARG A 826 17.05 -5.90 -16.84
N PRO A 827 17.85 -5.37 -17.79
CA PRO A 827 18.92 -6.14 -18.41
C PRO A 827 19.88 -6.72 -17.36
N ARG A 828 20.39 -7.94 -17.59
CA ARG A 828 21.33 -8.66 -16.71
C ARG A 828 20.77 -9.00 -15.30
N SER A 829 19.45 -8.97 -15.11
CA SER A 829 18.79 -9.50 -13.92
C SER A 829 17.67 -10.47 -14.29
N ASN A 830 17.37 -11.41 -13.39
CA ASN A 830 16.23 -12.31 -13.48
C ASN A 830 15.06 -11.89 -12.56
N THR A 831 15.31 -10.96 -11.64
CA THR A 831 14.34 -10.52 -10.62
C THR A 831 13.96 -9.05 -10.79
N ALA A 832 14.90 -8.20 -11.21
CA ALA A 832 14.66 -6.77 -11.27
C ALA A 832 13.90 -6.32 -12.53
N THR A 833 13.18 -5.20 -12.36
CA THR A 833 12.45 -4.47 -13.40
C THR A 833 12.94 -3.04 -13.54
N VAL A 834 12.59 -2.43 -14.68
CA VAL A 834 12.71 -1.00 -14.99
C VAL A 834 11.29 -0.47 -15.14
N GLY A 835 10.83 0.33 -14.19
CA GLY A 835 9.62 1.15 -14.33
C GLY A 835 9.94 2.45 -15.07
N VAL A 836 8.97 3.00 -15.78
CA VAL A 836 9.12 4.27 -16.51
C VAL A 836 7.90 5.16 -16.28
N VAL A 837 8.15 6.40 -15.88
CA VAL A 837 7.18 7.50 -15.84
C VAL A 837 7.64 8.53 -16.87
N ALA A 838 6.98 8.56 -18.02
CA ALA A 838 7.41 9.37 -19.16
C ALA A 838 6.28 10.20 -19.75
N GLY A 839 6.61 11.44 -20.13
CA GLY A 839 5.85 12.23 -21.08
C GLY A 839 6.54 12.27 -22.44
N ALA A 840 5.76 12.34 -23.52
CA ALA A 840 6.27 12.62 -24.86
C ALA A 840 6.73 14.09 -25.00
N ASP A 841 6.15 14.99 -24.21
CA ASP A 841 6.51 16.40 -24.08
C ASP A 841 6.20 16.89 -22.64
N LEU A 842 6.38 18.18 -22.36
CA LEU A 842 6.16 18.75 -21.03
C LEU A 842 4.70 18.64 -20.54
N ALA A 843 3.71 18.69 -21.44
CA ALA A 843 2.31 18.51 -21.05
C ALA A 843 2.05 17.04 -20.65
N GLY A 844 2.60 16.09 -21.42
CA GLY A 844 2.55 14.67 -21.09
C GLY A 844 3.33 14.34 -19.81
N MET A 845 4.40 15.06 -19.52
CA MET A 845 5.13 14.96 -18.26
C MET A 845 4.25 15.37 -17.07
N ARG A 846 3.62 16.56 -17.15
CA ARG A 846 2.66 17.06 -16.14
C ARG A 846 1.47 16.14 -15.93
N LEU A 847 1.00 15.48 -16.99
CA LEU A 847 -0.08 14.49 -16.91
C LEU A 847 0.22 13.35 -15.93
N THR A 848 1.50 13.06 -15.67
CA THR A 848 1.89 12.01 -14.73
C THR A 848 2.03 12.48 -13.28
N ASP A 849 1.95 13.79 -13.00
CA ASP A 849 2.26 14.39 -11.70
C ASP A 849 1.46 13.77 -10.55
N ARG A 850 0.18 13.49 -10.81
CA ARG A 850 -0.79 13.10 -9.79
C ARG A 850 -1.26 11.65 -9.87
N ILE A 851 -0.61 10.79 -10.68
CA ILE A 851 -1.01 9.38 -10.84
C ILE A 851 -0.99 8.63 -9.49
N ARG A 852 -2.00 7.78 -9.28
CA ARG A 852 -2.28 7.15 -7.98
C ARG A 852 -1.73 5.73 -7.81
N TYR A 853 -0.48 5.44 -8.20
CA TYR A 853 0.12 4.13 -7.95
C TYR A 853 0.47 3.84 -6.48
N PHE A 854 0.45 4.82 -5.57
CA PHE A 854 0.57 4.57 -4.12
C PHE A 854 -0.77 4.54 -3.38
N HIS A 855 -1.81 4.02 -4.05
CA HIS A 855 -3.15 3.82 -3.49
C HIS A 855 -3.59 2.36 -3.73
N SER A 856 -4.06 1.71 -2.68
CA SER A 856 -4.63 0.35 -2.76
C SER A 856 -5.84 0.32 -3.68
N GLY A 857 -6.15 -0.82 -4.29
CA GLY A 857 -7.23 -0.95 -5.27
C GLY A 857 -6.99 -0.29 -6.62
N VAL A 858 -6.02 0.62 -6.77
CA VAL A 858 -5.69 1.17 -8.10
C VAL A 858 -4.80 0.18 -8.85
N GLY A 859 -5.38 -0.57 -9.78
CA GLY A 859 -4.65 -1.49 -10.65
C GLY A 859 -3.95 -0.79 -11.80
N LEU A 860 -2.67 -1.09 -12.01
CA LEU A 860 -1.89 -0.63 -13.17
C LEU A 860 -1.19 -1.84 -13.80
N PRO A 861 -1.54 -2.22 -15.04
CA PRO A 861 -0.91 -3.35 -15.71
C PRO A 861 0.50 -2.95 -16.21
N ASP A 862 1.09 -3.74 -17.10
CA ASP A 862 2.48 -3.50 -17.51
C ASP A 862 2.69 -2.21 -18.29
N ILE A 863 1.65 -1.75 -19.01
CA ILE A 863 1.69 -0.52 -19.79
C ILE A 863 0.36 0.22 -19.70
N THR A 864 0.46 1.54 -19.60
CA THR A 864 -0.67 2.49 -19.71
C THR A 864 -0.19 3.70 -20.50
N ILE A 865 -0.88 4.03 -21.58
CA ILE A 865 -0.68 5.24 -22.39
C ILE A 865 -1.85 6.18 -22.16
N LEU A 866 -1.56 7.43 -21.86
CA LEU A 866 -2.53 8.44 -21.46
C LEU A 866 -2.54 9.57 -22.48
N GLY A 867 -3.74 10.01 -22.88
CA GLY A 867 -3.93 11.22 -23.65
C GLY A 867 -4.09 12.46 -22.77
N PRO A 868 -3.82 13.66 -23.29
CA PRO A 868 -3.97 14.93 -22.55
C PRO A 868 -5.38 15.17 -22.01
N GLU A 869 -6.40 14.54 -22.60
CA GLU A 869 -7.80 14.60 -22.17
C GLU A 869 -8.10 13.81 -20.89
N SER A 870 -7.18 12.95 -20.42
CA SER A 870 -7.43 12.05 -19.28
C SER A 870 -7.86 12.74 -17.98
N PRO A 871 -7.33 13.91 -17.58
CA PRO A 871 -7.80 14.61 -16.38
C PRO A 871 -9.25 15.12 -16.51
N ALA A 872 -9.76 15.31 -17.72
CA ALA A 872 -11.15 15.72 -17.94
C ALA A 872 -12.08 14.51 -18.09
N GLU A 873 -11.65 13.49 -18.86
CA GLU A 873 -12.50 12.38 -19.30
C GLU A 873 -12.29 11.08 -18.49
N GLY A 874 -11.27 11.03 -17.63
CA GLY A 874 -10.99 9.88 -16.78
C GLY A 874 -10.44 8.71 -17.59
N ASP A 875 -10.99 7.52 -17.37
CA ASP A 875 -10.53 6.29 -18.00
C ASP A 875 -10.70 6.30 -19.54
N TYR A 876 -11.63 7.11 -20.09
CA TYR A 876 -11.78 7.28 -21.54
C TYR A 876 -10.57 8.00 -22.18
N GLY A 877 -9.79 8.77 -21.40
CA GLY A 877 -8.55 9.38 -21.90
C GLY A 877 -7.37 8.40 -22.03
N VAL A 878 -7.51 7.17 -21.56
CA VAL A 878 -6.48 6.13 -21.67
C VAL A 878 -6.45 5.60 -23.11
N ARG A 879 -5.34 5.84 -23.82
CA ARG A 879 -5.16 5.42 -25.24
C ARG A 879 -4.90 3.93 -25.38
N ALA A 880 -4.11 3.37 -24.47
CA ALA A 880 -3.77 1.95 -24.46
C ALA A 880 -3.48 1.48 -23.04
N VAL A 881 -3.85 0.25 -22.72
CA VAL A 881 -3.58 -0.34 -21.41
C VAL A 881 -3.49 -1.86 -21.51
N GLY A 882 -2.55 -2.49 -20.81
CA GLY A 882 -2.50 -3.96 -20.77
C GLY A 882 -1.19 -4.57 -20.32
N TYR A 883 -1.05 -5.86 -20.59
CA TYR A 883 0.08 -6.68 -20.18
C TYR A 883 0.90 -7.12 -21.39
N PHE A 884 2.23 -7.07 -21.26
CA PHE A 884 3.10 -7.76 -22.21
C PHE A 884 2.93 -9.28 -22.09
N GLY A 885 3.34 -10.01 -23.11
CA GLY A 885 3.34 -11.47 -23.08
C GLY A 885 4.25 -12.03 -21.99
N HIS A 886 4.18 -13.34 -21.77
CA HIS A 886 5.05 -14.04 -20.82
C HIS A 886 6.54 -13.96 -21.18
N ASP A 887 6.86 -13.63 -22.43
CA ASP A 887 8.20 -13.35 -22.95
C ASP A 887 8.55 -11.84 -22.95
N TRP A 888 7.68 -11.01 -22.37
CA TRP A 888 7.74 -9.55 -22.39
C TRP A 888 7.59 -8.91 -23.79
N SER A 889 7.05 -9.59 -24.79
CA SER A 889 6.76 -8.98 -26.10
C SER A 889 5.39 -8.30 -26.13
N VAL A 890 5.21 -7.37 -27.08
CA VAL A 890 3.88 -6.81 -27.43
C VAL A 890 3.05 -7.85 -28.19
N ASP A 891 3.67 -8.63 -29.08
CA ASP A 891 2.97 -9.56 -29.98
C ASP A 891 2.22 -10.69 -29.26
N SER A 892 2.76 -11.18 -28.16
CA SER A 892 2.09 -12.19 -27.32
C SER A 892 1.44 -11.58 -26.07
N GLY A 893 1.38 -10.25 -26.00
CA GLY A 893 0.72 -9.51 -24.95
C GLY A 893 -0.78 -9.33 -25.22
N ASP A 894 -1.45 -8.81 -24.20
CA ASP A 894 -2.86 -8.47 -24.22
C ASP A 894 -2.98 -6.99 -23.88
N ILE A 895 -3.11 -6.17 -24.93
CA ILE A 895 -3.16 -4.71 -24.85
C ILE A 895 -4.49 -4.24 -25.42
N ALA A 896 -5.33 -3.68 -24.55
CA ALA A 896 -6.54 -2.99 -24.94
C ALA A 896 -6.19 -1.60 -25.45
N TRP A 897 -6.82 -1.21 -26.55
CA TRP A 897 -6.70 0.12 -27.12
C TRP A 897 -8.04 0.82 -27.04
N ARG A 898 -8.02 2.14 -26.88
CA ARG A 898 -9.23 2.93 -26.98
C ARG A 898 -9.87 2.76 -28.35
N ASP A 899 -11.18 2.55 -28.36
CA ASP A 899 -11.96 2.61 -29.58
C ASP A 899 -12.18 4.08 -29.96
N THR A 900 -11.66 4.49 -31.12
CA THR A 900 -11.82 5.86 -31.64
C THR A 900 -13.09 6.02 -32.47
N ALA A 901 -13.89 4.95 -32.64
CA ALA A 901 -15.13 4.96 -33.42
C ALA A 901 -16.38 5.25 -32.59
N LEU A 902 -16.24 5.45 -31.28
CA LEU A 902 -17.32 5.76 -30.32
C LEU A 902 -17.42 7.25 -29.99
#